data_AF-A0A966B1W2-F1
#
_entry.id   AF-A0A966B1W2-F1
#
_cell.length_a   1.000
_cell.length_b   1.000
_cell.length_c   1.000
_cell.angle_alpha   90.00
_cell.angle_beta   90.00
_cell.angle_gamma   90.00
#
_symmetry.space_group_name_H-M   'P 1'
#
loop_
_entity.id
_entity.type
_entity.pdbx_description
1 polymer ?
#
loop_
_entity_poly.entity_id
_entity_poly.type
_entity_poly.pdbx_seq_one_letter_code
_entity_poly.pdbx_strand_id
1 'polypeptide(L)'
;RDNPDLEKAIILTEKVSVKDSRIMRAICQMNGVDLFGGNCLGLADSWNHVRLGGALGGNAPEESLIKGSIALFSNSGNFTTTIAVYLATAGWGTTTSVSSGKDVYIQYGPKEFLYALDKDNRSQAAVMYSEPGGYYEKDIKTDKPIVACVVGRWKAKLSKACGHAGSLAGSGDDALAKEKWFMEYFGVDGIFTPENPIASKKGALVTNIAYIPEALTEVMKLNGKKPDFEPKGSLALKSWFGNNQGLNIPTELDTPVVEAISPYNDQISALDKQVGAQYRRETLKDTSGASMMDPKTQVSKIHQTSILDASTKSFEANLVFALCREYPNEYGEKIANIALNAHVNQFGKATLAAAEASRENGNSPNTVVSGAVAIVGKKMVEPAMDAAKALLSLFQFAKFSDPLGSYDYKDELQSAKQLKEALIADGDDSCADKIAACLGQDTQSTFIKFLFDFAKQEGGKPSIDAMIAAIWITLGWSGLKSKKITKGTITRLPWYSRIYSTIVGVVASADKHSDDSFCGIKVEKLLKEFSFTRTAFLSLMGREPSDDELFEFQVLLGLIITNGPGTISAQGSKGAVSADGPEMPDRVQVNKAFIGFLTHTGFAHGGNGYEAAAFLIEQFKDTSLKAADDKNHGLDLDAMALEYSNKYKAYKAEQKTIGNLEYAKVPCINHPIFKGKDINFDPREEFVRKLFEEKGISNVFLDYYHSIVNSMFKAKVSKNVYCVNIDAVIAVILLKMVWGEYKAGNLAEADIETSSFATFLFGRMIGCAAEIDDHTFRGKNMDTRTPASKCSYVG
;
A
#
# COMPACT_ATOMS: atom_id res chain seq x y z
N ARG A 1 49.59 42.97 14.58
CA ARG A 1 48.74 41.78 14.75
C ARG A 1 47.83 42.09 15.93
N ASP A 2 46.51 42.09 15.74
CA ASP A 2 45.58 42.62 16.77
C ASP A 2 45.33 41.66 17.93
N ASN A 3 45.56 40.36 17.70
CA ASN A 3 45.67 39.34 18.75
C ASN A 3 47.02 38.62 18.59
N PRO A 4 48.06 38.97 19.39
CA PRO A 4 49.37 38.32 19.31
C PRO A 4 49.36 36.89 19.86
N ASP A 5 48.40 36.54 20.73
CA ASP A 5 48.30 35.25 21.42
C ASP A 5 47.54 34.19 20.59
N LEU A 6 47.02 34.56 19.41
CA LEU A 6 46.39 33.62 18.51
C LEU A 6 47.44 32.69 17.91
N GLU A 7 47.37 31.40 18.26
CA GLU A 7 48.25 30.35 17.74
C GLU A 7 47.55 29.40 16.75
N LYS A 8 46.21 29.27 16.81
CA LYS A 8 45.45 28.28 16.04
C LYS A 8 44.14 28.85 15.52
N ALA A 9 43.81 28.56 14.27
CA ALA A 9 42.54 28.92 13.65
C ALA A 9 41.89 27.69 12.99
N ILE A 10 40.58 27.52 13.16
CA ILE A 10 39.84 26.37 12.64
C ILE A 10 38.69 26.87 11.77
N ILE A 11 38.69 26.47 10.50
CA ILE A 11 37.65 26.84 9.53
C ILE A 11 36.68 25.66 9.38
N LEU A 12 35.46 25.80 9.89
CA LEU A 12 34.42 24.77 9.76
C LEU A 12 33.66 24.85 8.44
N THR A 13 33.63 26.03 7.83
CA THR A 13 32.91 26.32 6.59
C THR A 13 33.38 25.43 5.45
N GLU A 14 32.44 24.85 4.71
CA GLU A 14 32.67 24.11 3.46
C GLU A 14 32.65 25.07 2.26
N LYS A 15 33.36 24.72 1.18
CA LYS A 15 33.39 25.47 -0.10
C LYS A 15 34.00 26.86 0.05
N VAL A 16 35.03 26.96 0.88
CA VAL A 16 35.84 28.18 0.95
C VAL A 16 36.50 28.40 -0.41
N SER A 17 36.45 29.63 -0.91
CA SER A 17 37.00 29.95 -2.23
C SER A 17 38.49 29.59 -2.28
N VAL A 18 38.95 29.06 -3.43
CA VAL A 18 40.37 28.73 -3.64
C VAL A 18 41.28 29.92 -3.36
N LYS A 19 40.84 31.11 -3.77
CA LYS A 19 41.59 32.36 -3.55
C LYS A 19 41.77 32.63 -2.07
N ASP A 20 40.69 32.60 -1.29
CA ASP A 20 40.73 32.92 0.14
C ASP A 20 41.47 31.85 0.93
N SER A 21 41.28 30.58 0.58
CA SER A 21 42.02 29.46 1.18
C SER A 21 43.53 29.64 1.06
N ARG A 22 44.03 30.09 -0.10
CA ARG A 22 45.47 30.37 -0.30
C ARG A 22 45.95 31.59 0.50
N ILE A 23 45.16 32.66 0.51
CA ILE A 23 45.48 33.89 1.24
C ILE A 23 45.55 33.61 2.74
N MET A 24 44.54 32.94 3.30
CA MET A 24 44.49 32.58 4.71
C MET A 24 45.69 31.69 5.09
N ARG A 25 46.01 30.66 4.30
CA ARG A 25 47.17 29.80 4.55
C ARG A 25 48.46 30.61 4.64
N ALA A 26 48.72 31.47 3.65
CA ALA A 26 49.94 32.25 3.58
C ALA A 26 50.05 33.22 4.77
N ILE A 27 48.97 33.92 5.11
CA ILE A 27 48.95 34.85 6.25
C ILE A 27 49.19 34.10 7.57
N CYS A 28 48.50 32.98 7.79
CA CYS A 28 48.66 32.16 8.99
C CYS A 28 50.11 31.65 9.13
N GLN A 29 50.69 31.11 8.07
CA GLN A 29 52.07 30.63 8.06
C GLN A 29 53.09 31.74 8.34
N MET A 30 52.95 32.91 7.70
CA MET A 30 53.83 34.07 7.93
C MET A 30 53.81 34.57 9.38
N ASN A 31 52.75 34.26 10.12
CA ASN A 31 52.57 34.71 11.49
C ASN A 31 52.57 33.54 12.51
N GLY A 32 53.05 32.35 12.12
CA GLY A 32 53.14 31.21 13.04
C GLY A 32 51.82 30.76 13.64
N VAL A 33 50.71 30.87 12.89
CA VAL A 33 49.41 30.29 13.27
C VAL A 33 49.14 29.03 12.46
N ASP A 34 48.76 27.97 13.17
CA ASP A 34 48.27 26.75 12.54
C ASP A 34 46.84 26.96 12.04
N LEU A 35 46.62 26.68 10.75
CA LEU A 35 45.32 26.80 10.13
C LEU A 35 44.76 25.40 9.83
N PHE A 36 43.63 25.08 10.46
CA PHE A 36 42.92 23.82 10.25
C PHE A 36 41.63 24.03 9.47
N GLY A 37 41.21 22.99 8.76
CA GLY A 37 39.87 22.93 8.16
C GLY A 37 39.76 23.53 6.76
N GLY A 38 38.55 24.02 6.47
CA GLY A 38 37.93 23.97 5.15
C GLY A 38 37.18 22.64 5.05
N ASN A 39 35.87 22.67 5.32
CA ASN A 39 35.02 21.48 5.41
C ASN A 39 35.45 20.44 6.47
N CYS A 40 35.57 20.82 7.75
CA CYS A 40 36.00 19.90 8.79
C CYS A 40 35.10 19.92 10.04
N LEU A 41 35.23 18.87 10.88
CA LEU A 41 34.61 18.81 12.21
C LEU A 41 35.57 19.26 13.33
N GLY A 42 36.75 19.77 12.99
CA GLY A 42 37.73 20.28 13.94
C GLY A 42 38.67 19.23 14.52
N LEU A 43 39.07 19.44 15.77
CA LEU A 43 40.13 18.71 16.46
C LEU A 43 39.63 18.23 17.82
N ALA A 44 40.16 17.11 18.30
CA ALA A 44 39.95 16.67 19.68
C ALA A 44 41.20 16.05 20.31
N ASP A 45 41.35 16.23 21.61
CA ASP A 45 42.30 15.55 22.47
C ASP A 45 41.53 14.74 23.51
N SER A 46 41.54 13.43 23.33
CA SER A 46 40.80 12.46 24.15
C SER A 46 41.38 12.32 25.57
N TRP A 47 42.65 12.69 25.78
CA TRP A 47 43.26 12.65 27.11
C TRP A 47 42.86 13.83 27.98
N ASN A 48 42.74 15.00 27.36
CA ASN A 48 42.45 16.25 28.06
C ASN A 48 40.97 16.64 27.98
N HIS A 49 40.13 15.82 27.35
CA HIS A 49 38.71 16.09 27.12
C HIS A 49 38.48 17.44 26.41
N VAL A 50 39.38 17.77 25.48
CA VAL A 50 39.33 19.03 24.71
C VAL A 50 38.79 18.75 23.31
N ARG A 51 37.84 19.58 22.88
CA ARG A 51 37.37 19.63 21.49
C ARG A 51 37.37 21.06 20.99
N LEU A 52 37.92 21.28 19.80
CA LEU A 52 38.05 22.60 19.19
C LEU A 52 37.44 22.61 17.79
N GLY A 53 36.69 23.65 17.47
CA GLY A 53 36.01 23.80 16.18
C GLY A 53 34.62 23.17 16.17
N GLY A 54 34.47 22.01 15.53
CA GLY A 54 33.17 21.40 15.22
C GLY A 54 32.73 20.31 16.20
N ALA A 55 31.66 19.60 15.84
CA ALA A 55 31.02 18.58 16.67
C ALA A 55 31.67 17.17 16.54
N LEU A 56 32.99 17.09 16.51
CA LEU A 56 33.73 15.82 16.53
C LEU A 56 33.30 14.98 17.75
N GLY A 57 32.87 13.73 17.54
CA GLY A 57 32.33 12.87 18.61
C GLY A 57 30.87 13.14 18.99
N GLY A 58 30.16 14.02 18.27
CA GLY A 58 28.74 14.29 18.51
C GLY A 58 28.45 14.96 19.85
N ASN A 59 27.26 14.69 20.41
CA ASN A 59 26.83 15.28 21.69
C ASN A 59 27.46 14.59 22.91
N ALA A 60 27.94 13.35 22.76
CA ALA A 60 28.59 12.56 23.81
C ALA A 60 29.98 12.08 23.35
N PRO A 61 30.99 12.97 23.32
CA PRO A 61 32.31 12.64 22.74
C PRO A 61 33.01 11.45 23.41
N GLU A 62 32.79 11.24 24.70
CA GLU A 62 33.34 10.12 25.49
C GLU A 62 33.02 8.73 24.91
N GLU A 63 31.91 8.60 24.17
CA GLU A 63 31.50 7.33 23.55
C GLU A 63 32.42 6.89 22.40
N SER A 64 33.10 7.86 21.78
CA SER A 64 33.96 7.62 20.60
C SER A 64 35.41 8.02 20.82
N LEU A 65 35.66 9.08 21.59
CA LEU A 65 36.97 9.63 21.88
C LEU A 65 37.52 9.07 23.20
N ILE A 66 37.64 7.74 23.24
CA ILE A 66 38.16 7.03 24.41
C ILE A 66 39.67 7.25 24.47
N LYS A 67 40.19 7.66 25.63
CA LYS A 67 41.62 7.80 25.90
C LYS A 67 42.42 6.53 25.55
N GLY A 68 43.42 6.65 24.68
CA GLY A 68 44.35 5.57 24.33
C GLY A 68 45.61 6.08 23.64
N SER A 69 46.18 5.30 22.72
CA SER A 69 47.51 5.55 22.14
C SER A 69 47.52 5.89 20.65
N ILE A 70 46.36 6.02 19.99
CA ILE A 70 46.29 6.16 18.53
C ILE A 70 45.89 7.58 18.10
N ALA A 71 46.71 8.23 17.28
CA ALA A 71 46.33 9.50 16.66
C ALA A 71 45.49 9.27 15.40
N LEU A 72 44.49 10.13 15.14
CA LEU A 72 43.67 10.05 13.94
C LEU A 72 43.86 11.28 13.07
N PHE A 73 44.06 11.07 11.78
CA PHE A 73 44.00 12.11 10.75
C PHE A 73 43.02 11.67 9.67
N SER A 74 41.99 12.46 9.40
CA SER A 74 40.98 12.12 8.41
C SER A 74 40.58 13.32 7.58
N ASN A 75 40.44 13.12 6.26
CA ASN A 75 39.82 14.09 5.37
C ASN A 75 38.31 14.24 5.60
N SER A 76 37.66 13.20 6.14
CA SER A 76 36.23 13.21 6.45
C SER A 76 36.00 13.44 7.95
N GLY A 77 35.19 14.44 8.29
CA GLY A 77 34.77 14.70 9.66
C GLY A 77 34.10 13.49 10.29
N ASN A 78 33.11 12.91 9.61
CA ASN A 78 32.36 11.78 10.16
C ASN A 78 33.25 10.54 10.38
N PHE A 79 34.14 10.22 9.43
CA PHE A 79 35.04 9.08 9.59
C PHE A 79 36.11 9.29 10.66
N THR A 80 36.39 10.53 11.08
CA THR A 80 37.23 10.76 12.25
C THR A 80 36.60 10.11 13.49
N THR A 81 35.29 10.30 13.68
CA THR A 81 34.53 9.71 14.80
C THR A 81 34.25 8.22 14.59
N THR A 82 33.85 7.81 13.39
CA THR A 82 33.56 6.38 13.10
C THR A 82 34.79 5.49 13.31
N ILE A 83 35.96 5.93 12.85
CA ILE A 83 37.20 5.16 13.02
C ILE A 83 37.55 5.04 14.51
N ALA A 84 37.36 6.09 15.31
CA ALA A 84 37.59 6.02 16.75
C ALA A 84 36.71 4.95 17.42
N VAL A 85 35.42 4.86 17.04
CA VAL A 85 34.51 3.81 17.51
C VAL A 85 34.95 2.41 17.05
N TYR A 86 35.42 2.28 15.80
CA TYR A 86 35.89 1.00 15.27
C TYR A 86 37.16 0.53 15.99
N LEU A 87 38.08 1.44 16.30
CA LEU A 87 39.27 1.12 17.06
C LEU A 87 38.95 0.58 18.46
N ALA A 88 37.90 1.11 19.11
CA ALA A 88 37.44 0.61 20.40
C ALA A 88 37.02 -0.88 20.35
N THR A 89 36.52 -1.37 19.20
CA THR A 89 36.16 -2.79 19.05
C THR A 89 37.36 -3.72 18.98
N ALA A 90 38.58 -3.19 18.87
CA ALA A 90 39.83 -3.94 18.98
C ALA A 90 40.68 -3.52 20.19
N GLY A 91 40.12 -2.70 21.10
CA GLY A 91 40.79 -2.30 22.34
C GLY A 91 41.73 -1.10 22.21
N TRP A 92 41.63 -0.34 21.12
CA TRP A 92 42.48 0.84 20.88
C TRP A 92 41.72 2.13 21.13
N GLY A 93 42.29 3.02 21.94
CA GLY A 93 41.77 4.36 22.15
C GLY A 93 42.55 5.41 21.36
N THR A 94 42.09 6.65 21.41
CA THR A 94 42.65 7.76 20.66
C THR A 94 43.43 8.73 21.55
N THR A 95 44.39 9.43 20.95
CA THR A 95 45.09 10.58 21.54
C THR A 95 44.53 11.88 20.97
N THR A 96 45.04 12.28 19.81
CA THR A 96 44.61 13.47 19.07
C THR A 96 43.87 13.03 17.82
N SER A 97 42.68 13.55 17.61
CA SER A 97 41.85 13.29 16.43
C SER A 97 41.69 14.56 15.61
N VAL A 98 42.13 14.51 14.34
CA VAL A 98 42.17 15.65 13.42
C VAL A 98 41.26 15.39 12.23
N SER A 99 40.16 16.15 12.16
CA SER A 99 39.42 16.33 10.93
C SER A 99 40.09 17.43 10.12
N SER A 100 40.85 17.04 9.10
CA SER A 100 41.54 17.98 8.20
C SER A 100 40.59 18.69 7.25
N GLY A 101 39.49 18.01 6.88
CA GLY A 101 38.56 18.44 5.85
C GLY A 101 39.06 18.18 4.43
N LYS A 102 38.16 18.33 3.45
CA LYS A 102 38.42 18.07 2.04
C LYS A 102 37.82 19.13 1.11
N ASP A 103 38.10 20.39 1.40
CA ASP A 103 38.05 21.44 0.37
C ASP A 103 39.27 21.33 -0.57
N VAL A 104 39.32 22.15 -1.63
CA VAL A 104 40.35 22.07 -2.68
C VAL A 104 41.78 22.15 -2.11
N TYR A 105 41.96 22.89 -1.01
CA TYR A 105 43.21 22.96 -0.27
C TYR A 105 43.03 22.42 1.15
N ILE A 106 43.85 21.43 1.52
CA ILE A 106 43.97 21.00 2.91
C ILE A 106 44.90 21.97 3.65
N GLN A 107 44.36 22.66 4.65
CA GLN A 107 45.08 23.69 5.41
C GLN A 107 46.04 23.11 6.47
N TYR A 108 45.70 21.96 7.04
CA TYR A 108 46.58 21.22 7.92
C TYR A 108 46.74 19.81 7.37
N GLY A 109 47.83 19.58 6.63
CA GLY A 109 48.06 18.38 5.85
C GLY A 109 48.80 17.27 6.61
N PRO A 110 48.98 16.11 5.96
CA PRO A 110 49.68 14.95 6.50
C PRO A 110 51.05 15.27 7.07
N LYS A 111 51.88 16.09 6.40
CA LYS A 111 53.24 16.39 6.88
C LYS A 111 53.23 17.20 8.18
N GLU A 112 52.31 18.16 8.30
CA GLU A 112 52.11 18.94 9.53
C GLU A 112 51.58 18.03 10.66
N PHE A 113 50.63 17.14 10.34
CA PHE A 113 50.13 16.14 11.28
C PHE A 113 51.21 15.17 11.75
N LEU A 114 52.03 14.62 10.85
CA LEU A 114 53.09 13.67 11.19
C LEU A 114 54.20 14.32 12.02
N TYR A 115 54.53 15.59 11.75
CA TYR A 115 55.42 16.34 12.61
C TYR A 115 54.89 16.42 14.06
N ALA A 116 53.59 16.73 14.23
CA ALA A 116 52.96 16.76 15.55
C ALA A 116 52.89 15.35 16.19
N LEU A 117 52.60 14.31 15.38
CA LEU A 117 52.57 12.91 15.80
C LEU A 117 53.91 12.48 16.40
N ASP A 118 55.03 12.80 15.75
CA ASP A 118 56.37 12.43 16.22
C ASP A 118 56.74 13.13 17.54
N LYS A 119 56.16 14.31 17.81
CA LYS A 119 56.36 15.07 19.05
C LYS A 119 55.41 14.70 20.18
N ASP A 120 54.31 14.01 19.91
CA ASP A 120 53.37 13.57 20.94
C ASP A 120 53.74 12.20 21.50
N ASN A 121 54.39 12.17 22.67
CA ASN A 121 54.81 10.93 23.33
C ASN A 121 53.64 10.00 23.71
N ARG A 122 52.41 10.52 23.80
CA ARG A 122 51.21 9.71 24.10
C ARG A 122 50.84 8.84 22.90
N SER A 123 51.07 9.35 21.69
CA SER A 123 50.73 8.69 20.43
C SER A 123 51.79 7.64 20.08
N GLN A 124 51.39 6.38 19.95
CA GLN A 124 52.26 5.26 19.59
C GLN A 124 52.12 4.85 18.12
N ALA A 125 51.00 5.18 17.48
CA ALA A 125 50.72 4.98 16.06
C ALA A 125 49.68 6.00 15.58
N ALA A 126 49.44 6.04 14.27
CA ALA A 126 48.37 6.83 13.69
C ALA A 126 47.51 6.05 12.68
N VAL A 127 46.25 6.46 12.53
CA VAL A 127 45.40 6.09 11.40
C VAL A 127 45.20 7.30 10.51
N MET A 128 45.42 7.12 9.21
CA MET A 128 45.26 8.17 8.20
C MET A 128 44.17 7.79 7.19
N TYR A 129 43.02 8.45 7.25
CA TYR A 129 41.95 8.30 6.25
C TYR A 129 42.10 9.35 5.14
N SER A 130 42.36 8.86 3.93
CA SER A 130 42.74 9.69 2.78
C SER A 130 41.75 9.53 1.61
N GLU A 131 41.30 10.67 1.09
CA GLU A 131 40.45 10.73 -0.10
C GLU A 131 41.25 11.15 -1.36
N PRO A 132 40.79 10.80 -2.57
CA PRO A 132 41.40 11.24 -3.84
C PRO A 132 41.55 12.76 -3.94
N GLY A 133 42.55 13.22 -4.69
CA GLY A 133 42.85 14.64 -4.90
C GLY A 133 43.96 15.18 -3.98
N GLY A 134 44.87 15.97 -4.53
CA GLY A 134 46.06 16.53 -3.91
C GLY A 134 47.19 15.53 -3.68
N TYR A 135 48.41 16.04 -3.55
CA TYR A 135 49.65 15.26 -3.33
C TYR A 135 50.12 15.25 -1.87
N TYR A 136 49.19 15.47 -0.94
CA TYR A 136 49.49 15.76 0.46
C TYR A 136 50.17 14.60 1.20
N GLU A 137 49.88 13.37 0.79
CA GLU A 137 50.34 12.09 1.35
C GLU A 137 51.62 11.59 0.67
N LYS A 138 52.10 12.28 -0.37
CA LYS A 138 53.31 11.90 -1.09
C LYS A 138 54.57 12.26 -0.31
N ASP A 139 55.53 11.34 -0.28
CA ASP A 139 56.83 11.49 0.38
C ASP A 139 56.71 11.85 1.87
N ILE A 140 55.73 11.26 2.56
CA ILE A 140 55.59 11.38 4.01
C ILE A 140 56.73 10.68 4.75
N LYS A 141 57.06 11.16 5.94
CA LYS A 141 58.07 10.60 6.85
C LYS A 141 57.59 10.73 8.29
N THR A 142 57.74 9.67 9.07
CA THR A 142 57.50 9.64 10.52
C THR A 142 58.29 8.48 11.13
N ASP A 143 58.60 8.59 12.42
CA ASP A 143 59.23 7.51 13.18
C ASP A 143 58.21 6.52 13.76
N LYS A 144 56.91 6.81 13.61
CA LYS A 144 55.81 6.03 14.20
C LYS A 144 55.02 5.27 13.13
N PRO A 145 54.47 4.08 13.45
CA PRO A 145 53.69 3.30 12.51
C PRO A 145 52.37 3.98 12.12
N ILE A 146 51.94 3.78 10.86
CA ILE A 146 50.69 4.32 10.33
C ILE A 146 49.83 3.21 9.71
N VAL A 147 48.52 3.22 9.98
CA VAL A 147 47.54 2.52 9.13
C VAL A 147 46.87 3.52 8.20
N ALA A 148 47.07 3.37 6.90
CA ALA A 148 46.45 4.23 5.90
C ALA A 148 45.16 3.59 5.37
N CYS A 149 44.06 4.33 5.32
CA CYS A 149 42.83 3.94 4.64
C CYS A 149 42.60 4.84 3.44
N VAL A 150 42.74 4.29 2.24
CA VAL A 150 42.47 5.02 0.99
C VAL A 150 41.16 4.54 0.39
N VAL A 151 40.23 5.48 0.19
CA VAL A 151 38.91 5.18 -0.36
C VAL A 151 38.71 5.82 -1.73
N GLY A 152 37.58 5.52 -2.38
CA GLY A 152 37.16 6.25 -3.57
C GLY A 152 37.67 5.70 -4.89
N ARG A 153 38.11 4.45 -4.96
CA ARG A 153 38.43 3.74 -6.23
C ARG A 153 37.31 3.86 -7.28
N TRP A 154 36.04 3.90 -6.86
CA TRP A 154 34.87 4.06 -7.74
C TRP A 154 34.81 5.43 -8.44
N LYS A 155 35.42 6.48 -7.88
CA LYS A 155 35.45 7.82 -8.49
C LYS A 155 36.20 7.82 -9.83
N ALA A 156 37.12 6.88 -10.06
CA ALA A 156 37.79 6.69 -11.34
C ALA A 156 36.84 6.27 -12.49
N LYS A 157 35.62 5.79 -12.18
CA LYS A 157 34.62 5.34 -13.16
C LYS A 157 33.53 6.38 -13.48
N LEU A 158 33.61 7.58 -12.90
CA LEU A 158 32.59 8.63 -13.05
C LEU A 158 33.07 9.81 -13.86
N SER A 159 32.20 10.30 -14.75
CA SER A 159 32.41 11.52 -15.55
C SER A 159 31.90 12.80 -14.87
N LYS A 160 31.23 12.69 -13.71
CA LYS A 160 30.71 13.82 -12.91
C LYS A 160 31.39 13.87 -11.54
N ALA A 161 31.69 15.09 -11.06
CA ALA A 161 32.21 15.32 -9.72
C ALA A 161 31.16 14.96 -8.65
N CYS A 162 31.49 14.03 -7.74
CA CYS A 162 30.66 13.65 -6.60
C CYS A 162 31.26 14.18 -5.29
N GLY A 163 30.63 15.20 -4.69
CA GLY A 163 30.93 15.73 -3.34
C GLY A 163 32.36 16.24 -3.12
N HIS A 164 32.58 16.97 -2.02
CA HIS A 164 33.85 17.56 -1.54
C HIS A 164 34.87 17.93 -2.65
N ALA A 165 34.90 19.21 -3.01
CA ALA A 165 35.66 19.76 -4.11
C ALA A 165 37.17 19.44 -3.98
N GLY A 166 37.66 18.41 -4.67
CA GLY A 166 39.09 18.07 -4.61
C GLY A 166 39.63 17.11 -5.68
N SER A 167 38.82 16.34 -6.40
CA SER A 167 39.34 15.47 -7.47
C SER A 167 39.18 16.13 -8.84
N LEU A 168 40.29 16.63 -9.40
CA LEU A 168 40.40 16.87 -10.83
C LEU A 168 40.75 15.53 -11.48
N ALA A 169 39.96 15.07 -12.46
CA ALA A 169 40.32 13.87 -13.20
C ALA A 169 41.60 14.11 -14.01
N GLY A 170 42.57 13.19 -13.93
CA GLY A 170 43.81 13.23 -14.75
C GLY A 170 45.04 13.83 -14.09
N SER A 171 45.00 14.24 -12.81
CA SER A 171 46.16 14.80 -12.09
C SER A 171 47.10 13.77 -11.44
N GLY A 172 46.86 12.46 -11.55
CA GLY A 172 47.78 11.45 -10.98
C GLY A 172 47.83 11.41 -9.45
N ASP A 173 46.77 11.90 -8.80
CA ASP A 173 46.54 11.98 -7.35
C ASP A 173 45.23 11.27 -6.95
N ASP A 174 44.85 10.27 -7.74
CA ASP A 174 43.67 9.44 -7.50
C ASP A 174 43.90 8.43 -6.35
N ALA A 175 42.89 7.62 -6.05
CA ALA A 175 42.98 6.59 -5.02
C ALA A 175 44.15 5.62 -5.26
N LEU A 176 44.33 5.15 -6.50
CA LEU A 176 45.37 4.16 -6.83
C LEU A 176 46.78 4.74 -6.70
N ALA A 177 46.99 6.01 -7.07
CA ALA A 177 48.24 6.70 -6.88
C ALA A 177 48.57 6.83 -5.38
N LYS A 178 47.61 7.23 -4.55
CA LYS A 178 47.78 7.33 -3.09
C LYS A 178 48.04 5.97 -2.45
N GLU A 179 47.32 4.94 -2.86
CA GLU A 179 47.57 3.55 -2.43
C GLU A 179 49.02 3.15 -2.74
N LYS A 180 49.51 3.43 -3.95
CA LYS A 180 50.90 3.17 -4.32
C LYS A 180 51.89 3.93 -3.44
N TRP A 181 51.66 5.21 -3.16
CA TRP A 181 52.55 6.00 -2.29
C TRP A 181 52.64 5.42 -0.88
N PHE A 182 51.51 4.97 -0.31
CA PHE A 182 51.50 4.33 1.01
C PHE A 182 52.16 2.94 0.98
N MET A 183 51.91 2.11 -0.04
CA MET A 183 52.57 0.80 -0.17
C MET A 183 54.09 0.93 -0.30
N GLU A 184 54.57 1.88 -1.10
CA GLU A 184 56.00 2.19 -1.23
C GLU A 184 56.61 2.64 0.10
N TYR A 185 55.90 3.50 0.85
CA TYR A 185 56.33 3.96 2.17
C TYR A 185 56.44 2.80 3.18
N PHE A 186 55.43 1.92 3.21
CA PHE A 186 55.40 0.75 4.09
C PHE A 186 56.37 -0.35 3.65
N GLY A 187 56.76 -0.38 2.38
CA GLY A 187 57.58 -1.46 1.80
C GLY A 187 56.80 -2.76 1.65
N VAL A 188 55.53 -2.67 1.26
CA VAL A 188 54.63 -3.82 1.02
C VAL A 188 54.16 -3.84 -0.43
N ASP A 189 53.73 -5.00 -0.92
CA ASP A 189 53.30 -5.23 -2.31
C ASP A 189 51.78 -5.37 -2.47
N GLY A 190 51.00 -5.23 -1.39
CA GLY A 190 49.55 -5.35 -1.41
C GLY A 190 48.84 -4.63 -0.26
N ILE A 191 47.51 -4.69 -0.31
CA ILE A 191 46.61 -4.15 0.71
C ILE A 191 46.31 -5.20 1.79
N PHE A 192 46.06 -4.75 3.00
CA PHE A 192 45.58 -5.59 4.11
C PHE A 192 44.10 -5.92 3.94
N THR A 193 43.76 -7.20 4.07
CA THR A 193 42.41 -7.67 4.38
C THR A 193 42.47 -8.69 5.54
N PRO A 194 41.37 -8.93 6.28
CA PRO A 194 41.33 -9.96 7.33
C PRO A 194 41.81 -11.34 6.85
N GLU A 195 41.50 -11.69 5.60
CA GLU A 195 41.86 -12.97 4.98
C GLU A 195 43.31 -12.99 4.47
N ASN A 196 43.88 -11.82 4.18
CA ASN A 196 45.24 -11.66 3.68
C ASN A 196 45.94 -10.45 4.35
N PRO A 197 46.47 -10.62 5.57
CA PRO A 197 46.92 -9.51 6.42
C PRO A 197 48.32 -9.00 6.04
N ILE A 198 48.43 -8.28 4.91
CA ILE A 198 49.68 -7.67 4.46
C ILE A 198 50.00 -6.42 5.30
N ALA A 199 51.04 -6.49 6.13
CA ALA A 199 51.48 -5.39 6.99
C ALA A 199 53.01 -5.41 7.22
N SER A 200 53.55 -4.27 7.64
CA SER A 200 54.95 -4.11 8.05
C SER A 200 55.05 -3.40 9.41
N LYS A 201 56.25 -3.34 9.99
CA LYS A 201 56.49 -2.49 11.19
C LYS A 201 56.20 -1.02 10.95
N LYS A 202 56.31 -0.54 9.70
CA LYS A 202 56.00 0.85 9.34
C LYS A 202 54.49 1.11 9.22
N GLY A 203 53.70 0.08 8.95
CA GLY A 203 52.28 0.26 8.69
C GLY A 203 51.64 -0.75 7.74
N ALA A 204 50.37 -0.47 7.44
CA ALA A 204 49.53 -1.24 6.53
C ALA A 204 48.57 -0.31 5.76
N LEU A 205 48.19 -0.72 4.55
CA LEU A 205 47.21 -0.03 3.72
C LEU A 205 45.90 -0.83 3.67
N VAL A 206 44.78 -0.20 4.00
CA VAL A 206 43.44 -0.75 3.84
C VAL A 206 42.60 0.10 2.88
N THR A 207 41.56 -0.49 2.30
CA THR A 207 40.60 0.22 1.43
C THR A 207 39.18 0.25 1.98
N ASN A 208 38.97 -0.40 3.13
CA ASN A 208 37.72 -0.42 3.87
C ASN A 208 38.03 -0.05 5.32
N ILE A 209 37.31 0.93 5.86
CA ILE A 209 37.47 1.39 7.24
C ILE A 209 37.21 0.28 8.27
N ALA A 210 36.38 -0.71 7.93
CA ALA A 210 36.09 -1.85 8.80
C ALA A 210 37.32 -2.73 9.08
N TYR A 211 38.36 -2.67 8.21
CA TYR A 211 39.59 -3.44 8.39
C TYR A 211 40.66 -2.69 9.20
N ILE A 212 40.45 -1.41 9.50
CA ILE A 212 41.41 -0.59 10.28
C ILE A 212 41.72 -1.23 11.64
N PRO A 213 40.75 -1.70 12.45
CA PRO A 213 41.04 -2.23 13.78
C PRO A 213 41.97 -3.45 13.73
N GLU A 214 41.75 -4.37 12.79
CA GLU A 214 42.58 -5.56 12.59
C GLU A 214 43.96 -5.21 12.04
N ALA A 215 44.02 -4.34 11.01
CA ALA A 215 45.28 -3.88 10.43
C ALA A 215 46.16 -3.16 11.46
N LEU A 216 45.57 -2.29 12.28
CA LEU A 216 46.27 -1.60 13.35
C LEU A 216 46.77 -2.59 14.40
N THR A 217 45.93 -3.54 14.81
CA THR A 217 46.31 -4.55 15.79
C THR A 217 47.51 -5.36 15.32
N GLU A 218 47.54 -5.78 14.06
CA GLU A 218 48.68 -6.52 13.50
C GLU A 218 49.94 -5.64 13.41
N VAL A 219 49.83 -4.39 12.94
CA VAL A 219 50.97 -3.44 12.91
C VAL A 219 51.52 -3.18 14.32
N MET A 220 50.65 -2.99 15.31
CA MET A 220 51.03 -2.74 16.70
C MET A 220 51.70 -3.97 17.32
N LYS A 221 51.22 -5.17 17.02
CA LYS A 221 51.83 -6.44 17.41
C LYS A 221 53.24 -6.60 16.83
N LEU A 222 53.47 -6.25 15.56
CA LEU A 222 54.80 -6.25 14.94
C LEU A 222 55.78 -5.28 15.63
N ASN A 223 55.24 -4.25 16.30
CA ASN A 223 55.99 -3.27 17.09
C ASN A 223 56.00 -3.59 18.60
N GLY A 224 55.54 -4.77 19.02
CA GLY A 224 55.58 -5.22 20.41
C GLY A 224 54.62 -4.46 21.35
N LYS A 225 53.54 -3.88 20.82
CA LYS A 225 52.53 -3.13 21.59
C LYS A 225 51.27 -3.97 21.79
N LYS A 226 50.61 -3.79 22.93
CA LYS A 226 49.32 -4.41 23.27
C LYS A 226 48.20 -3.37 23.20
N PRO A 227 46.93 -3.77 22.99
CA PRO A 227 45.77 -2.88 23.08
C PRO A 227 45.74 -2.06 24.37
N ASP A 228 45.17 -0.87 24.30
CA ASP A 228 45.08 0.07 25.43
C ASP A 228 44.11 -0.43 26.52
N PHE A 229 43.07 -1.16 26.11
CA PHE A 229 42.03 -1.73 26.97
C PHE A 229 41.38 -2.95 26.33
N GLU A 230 40.54 -3.66 27.09
CA GLU A 230 39.74 -4.78 26.56
C GLU A 230 38.76 -4.29 25.48
N PRO A 231 38.64 -5.00 24.33
CA PRO A 231 37.72 -4.65 23.25
C PRO A 231 36.30 -4.29 23.71
N LYS A 232 35.73 -3.22 23.16
CA LYS A 232 34.37 -2.74 23.46
C LYS A 232 33.51 -2.74 22.20
N GLY A 233 32.37 -3.43 22.25
CA GLY A 233 31.42 -3.50 21.14
C GLY A 233 31.82 -4.48 20.04
N SER A 234 31.15 -4.40 18.89
CA SER A 234 31.47 -5.20 17.70
C SER A 234 30.96 -4.55 16.43
N LEU A 235 31.60 -4.85 15.29
CA LEU A 235 31.17 -4.44 13.96
C LEU A 235 30.15 -5.41 13.32
N ALA A 236 29.64 -6.37 14.09
CA ALA A 236 28.65 -7.34 13.61
C ALA A 236 27.34 -6.63 13.26
N LEU A 237 26.68 -7.09 12.17
CA LEU A 237 25.35 -6.62 11.80
C LEU A 237 24.34 -7.04 12.88
N LYS A 238 23.61 -6.07 13.42
CA LYS A 238 22.63 -6.25 14.52
C LYS A 238 21.26 -5.79 14.05
N SER A 239 20.58 -6.60 13.26
CA SER A 239 19.25 -6.29 12.72
C SER A 239 18.22 -6.25 13.84
N TRP A 240 17.49 -5.14 14.00
CA TRP A 240 16.38 -5.03 14.97
C TRP A 240 15.04 -5.49 14.39
N PHE A 241 14.98 -5.69 13.08
CA PHE A 241 13.77 -6.11 12.37
C PHE A 241 14.14 -7.09 11.25
N GLY A 242 13.24 -8.03 11.01
CA GLY A 242 13.33 -9.01 9.93
C GLY A 242 11.94 -9.18 9.31
N ASN A 243 11.87 -9.30 7.99
CA ASN A 243 10.63 -9.59 7.28
C ASN A 243 10.96 -10.44 6.06
N ASN A 244 10.70 -11.74 6.15
CA ASN A 244 10.81 -12.68 5.05
C ASN A 244 9.54 -12.77 4.20
N GLN A 245 8.52 -11.95 4.49
CA GLN A 245 7.20 -11.96 3.83
C GLN A 245 6.51 -13.34 3.89
N GLY A 246 6.79 -14.13 4.93
CA GLY A 246 6.29 -15.50 5.06
C GLY A 246 7.02 -16.53 4.18
N LEU A 247 8.09 -16.13 3.49
CA LEU A 247 8.95 -17.05 2.74
C LEU A 247 9.85 -17.84 3.68
N ASN A 248 9.93 -19.14 3.47
CA ASN A 248 10.87 -19.99 4.19
C ASN A 248 12.26 -19.86 3.55
N ILE A 249 13.15 -19.08 4.18
CA ILE A 249 14.50 -18.81 3.69
C ILE A 249 15.55 -19.64 4.47
N PRO A 250 16.65 -20.08 3.82
CA PRO A 250 17.75 -20.77 4.50
C PRO A 250 18.32 -19.97 5.68
N THR A 251 18.71 -20.65 6.75
CA THR A 251 19.22 -20.03 7.99
C THR A 251 20.45 -19.15 7.75
N GLU A 252 21.25 -19.42 6.71
CA GLU A 252 22.40 -18.57 6.37
C GLU A 252 22.00 -17.21 5.78
N LEU A 253 20.78 -17.11 5.26
CA LEU A 253 20.19 -15.88 4.70
C LEU A 253 19.21 -15.20 5.65
N ASP A 254 18.66 -15.95 6.62
CA ASP A 254 17.79 -15.42 7.66
C ASP A 254 18.61 -14.78 8.77
N THR A 255 18.91 -13.50 8.59
CA THR A 255 19.72 -12.74 9.56
C THR A 255 18.97 -12.64 10.88
N PRO A 256 19.53 -13.11 12.01
CA PRO A 256 18.83 -13.12 13.27
C PRO A 256 18.49 -11.69 13.72
N VAL A 257 17.23 -11.50 14.10
CA VAL A 257 16.78 -10.27 14.73
C VAL A 257 17.25 -10.25 16.18
N VAL A 258 17.94 -9.19 16.57
CA VAL A 258 18.39 -8.96 17.95
C VAL A 258 17.54 -7.88 18.61
N GLU A 259 17.47 -7.90 19.93
CA GLU A 259 16.79 -6.84 20.68
C GLU A 259 17.47 -5.50 20.43
N ALA A 260 16.67 -4.46 20.20
CA ALA A 260 17.18 -3.10 20.15
C ALA A 260 17.79 -2.69 21.51
N ILE A 261 18.82 -1.86 21.50
CA ILE A 261 19.40 -1.34 22.74
C ILE A 261 18.53 -0.22 23.31
N SER A 262 18.55 -0.01 24.63
CA SER A 262 17.90 1.15 25.24
C SER A 262 18.55 2.46 24.75
N PRO A 263 17.77 3.53 24.47
CA PRO A 263 16.33 3.69 24.72
C PRO A 263 15.41 3.22 23.56
N TYR A 264 15.95 2.59 22.52
CA TYR A 264 15.17 2.23 21.33
C TYR A 264 14.20 1.08 21.58
N ASN A 265 14.57 0.07 22.37
CA ASN A 265 13.62 -1.01 22.75
C ASN A 265 12.41 -0.48 23.53
N ASP A 266 12.64 0.47 24.44
CA ASP A 266 11.57 1.14 25.19
C ASP A 266 10.62 1.90 24.26
N GLN A 267 11.17 2.61 23.26
CA GLN A 267 10.39 3.32 22.25
C GLN A 267 9.61 2.38 21.34
N ILE A 268 10.23 1.28 20.88
CA ILE A 268 9.56 0.25 20.07
C ILE A 268 8.38 -0.33 20.86
N SER A 269 8.61 -0.71 22.12
CA SER A 269 7.57 -1.23 23.01
C SER A 269 6.41 -0.24 23.22
N ALA A 270 6.71 1.06 23.30
CA ALA A 270 5.67 2.10 23.39
C ALA A 270 4.89 2.25 22.07
N LEU A 271 5.56 2.16 20.92
CA LEU A 271 4.95 2.24 19.59
C LEU A 271 4.13 1.00 19.24
N ASP A 272 4.47 -0.17 19.78
CA ASP A 272 3.70 -1.41 19.61
C ASP A 272 2.33 -1.34 20.30
N LYS A 273 2.18 -0.48 21.31
CA LYS A 273 0.87 -0.17 21.91
C LYS A 273 -0.04 0.64 20.97
N GLN A 274 0.52 1.25 19.91
CA GLN A 274 -0.25 1.94 18.88
C GLN A 274 -0.75 0.93 17.83
N VAL A 275 -1.91 0.34 18.12
CA VAL A 275 -2.56 -0.66 17.26
C VAL A 275 -3.48 0.02 16.24
N GLY A 276 -3.39 -0.43 14.99
CA GLY A 276 -4.16 0.09 13.86
C GLY A 276 -3.56 1.35 13.23
N ALA A 277 -4.08 1.69 12.05
CA ALA A 277 -3.69 2.86 11.28
C ALA A 277 -4.08 4.16 11.99
N GLN A 278 -3.25 5.19 11.82
CA GLN A 278 -3.57 6.57 12.17
C GLN A 278 -3.38 7.43 10.92
N TYR A 279 -4.48 7.99 10.41
CA TYR A 279 -4.44 8.83 9.23
C TYR A 279 -4.39 10.30 9.59
N ARG A 280 -3.62 11.07 8.82
CA ARG A 280 -3.72 12.52 8.84
C ARG A 280 -5.04 12.92 8.19
N ARG A 281 -5.85 13.72 8.89
CA ARG A 281 -7.11 14.21 8.33
C ARG A 281 -6.90 15.25 7.23
N GLU A 282 -7.64 15.13 6.14
CA GLU A 282 -7.57 15.99 4.96
C GLU A 282 -8.93 16.13 4.26
N THR A 283 -9.05 17.08 3.33
CA THR A 283 -10.24 17.20 2.48
C THR A 283 -10.25 16.12 1.42
N LEU A 284 -11.38 15.43 1.26
CA LEU A 284 -11.54 14.30 0.34
C LEU A 284 -12.55 14.56 -0.79
N LYS A 285 -12.84 15.84 -1.07
CA LYS A 285 -13.58 16.23 -2.28
C LYS A 285 -12.69 16.01 -3.49
N ASP A 286 -13.09 15.08 -4.37
CA ASP A 286 -12.36 14.66 -5.57
C ASP A 286 -10.98 14.01 -5.28
N THR A 287 -10.72 13.68 -4.02
CA THR A 287 -9.53 13.00 -3.52
C THR A 287 -9.93 11.79 -2.68
N SER A 288 -9.09 10.76 -2.61
CA SER A 288 -9.36 9.55 -1.82
C SER A 288 -8.07 8.80 -1.51
N GLY A 289 -8.04 8.19 -0.32
CA GLY A 289 -7.07 7.16 0.05
C GLY A 289 -7.49 5.75 -0.35
N ALA A 290 -8.75 5.56 -0.77
CA ALA A 290 -9.33 4.28 -1.16
C ALA A 290 -9.31 4.06 -2.67
N SER A 291 -9.80 5.02 -3.47
CA SER A 291 -9.86 4.86 -4.94
C SER A 291 -9.11 5.94 -5.70
N MET A 292 -8.68 5.60 -6.92
CA MET A 292 -8.04 6.55 -7.81
C MET A 292 -8.29 6.20 -9.28
N MET A 293 -8.19 7.21 -10.15
CA MET A 293 -8.13 7.02 -11.60
C MET A 293 -6.68 7.12 -12.05
N ASP A 294 -6.16 6.10 -12.75
CA ASP A 294 -4.84 6.22 -13.35
C ASP A 294 -4.90 7.25 -14.50
N PRO A 295 -4.14 8.37 -14.43
CA PRO A 295 -4.27 9.43 -15.43
C PRO A 295 -3.79 8.99 -16.83
N LYS A 296 -2.93 7.97 -16.92
CA LYS A 296 -2.39 7.48 -18.18
C LYS A 296 -3.28 6.41 -18.80
N THR A 297 -3.65 5.40 -18.01
CA THR A 297 -4.40 4.24 -18.53
C THR A 297 -5.90 4.43 -18.47
N GLN A 298 -6.39 5.35 -17.63
CA GLN A 298 -7.82 5.51 -17.29
C GLN A 298 -8.45 4.24 -16.72
N VAL A 299 -7.62 3.35 -16.18
CA VAL A 299 -8.05 2.22 -15.38
C VAL A 299 -8.07 2.67 -13.93
N SER A 300 -9.23 2.56 -13.30
CA SER A 300 -9.39 2.89 -11.88
C SER A 300 -8.72 1.83 -11.00
N LYS A 301 -8.39 2.23 -9.78
CA LYS A 301 -7.79 1.37 -8.76
C LYS A 301 -8.51 1.53 -7.43
N ILE A 302 -8.54 0.48 -6.65
CA ILE A 302 -8.97 0.46 -5.25
C ILE A 302 -7.83 -0.10 -4.39
N HIS A 303 -7.38 0.66 -3.40
CA HIS A 303 -6.19 0.35 -2.56
C HIS A 303 -4.95 -0.07 -3.38
N GLN A 304 -4.70 0.63 -4.50
CA GLN A 304 -3.64 0.36 -5.48
C GLN A 304 -3.82 -0.90 -6.37
N THR A 305 -4.86 -1.69 -6.16
CA THR A 305 -5.24 -2.81 -7.04
C THR A 305 -6.06 -2.30 -8.22
N SER A 306 -5.69 -2.67 -9.44
CA SER A 306 -6.46 -2.36 -10.66
C SER A 306 -7.85 -2.97 -10.60
N ILE A 307 -8.88 -2.29 -11.12
CA ILE A 307 -10.20 -2.92 -11.29
C ILE A 307 -10.16 -4.16 -12.20
N LEU A 308 -9.16 -4.26 -13.08
CA LEU A 308 -8.95 -5.46 -13.90
C LEU A 308 -8.51 -6.64 -13.03
N ASP A 309 -7.57 -6.43 -12.10
CA ASP A 309 -7.14 -7.47 -11.17
C ASP A 309 -8.27 -7.80 -10.17
N ALA A 310 -9.03 -6.80 -9.71
CA ALA A 310 -10.17 -7.02 -8.84
C ALA A 310 -11.29 -7.81 -9.53
N SER A 311 -11.44 -7.70 -10.85
CA SER A 311 -12.41 -8.49 -11.63
C SER A 311 -12.11 -9.98 -11.67
N THR A 312 -10.88 -10.39 -11.36
CA THR A 312 -10.54 -11.82 -11.26
C THR A 312 -10.81 -12.40 -9.86
N LYS A 313 -11.41 -11.62 -8.95
CA LYS A 313 -11.70 -11.99 -7.55
C LYS A 313 -13.19 -12.09 -7.31
N SER A 314 -13.59 -12.98 -6.40
CA SER A 314 -14.98 -13.17 -6.00
C SER A 314 -15.59 -11.90 -5.39
N PHE A 315 -16.91 -11.81 -5.39
CA PHE A 315 -17.64 -10.68 -4.86
C PHE A 315 -17.33 -10.47 -3.36
N GLU A 316 -17.39 -11.55 -2.58
CA GLU A 316 -17.04 -11.56 -1.16
C GLU A 316 -15.59 -11.15 -0.93
N ALA A 317 -14.64 -11.63 -1.74
CA ALA A 317 -13.23 -11.28 -1.58
C ALA A 317 -13.00 -9.79 -1.81
N ASN A 318 -13.68 -9.19 -2.80
CA ASN A 318 -13.64 -7.75 -3.04
C ASN A 318 -14.32 -6.94 -1.92
N LEU A 319 -15.42 -7.43 -1.34
CA LEU A 319 -16.07 -6.79 -0.19
C LEU A 319 -15.18 -6.79 1.06
N VAL A 320 -14.48 -7.90 1.32
CA VAL A 320 -13.46 -7.98 2.38
C VAL A 320 -12.30 -7.03 2.07
N PHE A 321 -11.74 -7.10 0.86
CA PHE A 321 -10.59 -6.30 0.45
C PHE A 321 -10.85 -4.79 0.56
N ALA A 322 -12.04 -4.33 0.20
CA ALA A 322 -12.42 -2.92 0.24
C ALA A 322 -12.27 -2.29 1.64
N LEU A 323 -12.50 -3.05 2.71
CA LEU A 323 -12.44 -2.57 4.08
C LEU A 323 -11.22 -3.06 4.85
N CYS A 324 -10.75 -4.28 4.59
CA CYS A 324 -9.60 -4.90 5.27
C CYS A 324 -8.26 -4.59 4.58
N ARG A 325 -8.28 -4.13 3.33
CA ARG A 325 -7.10 -3.85 2.46
C ARG A 325 -6.19 -5.04 2.19
N GLU A 326 -6.70 -6.24 2.43
CA GLU A 326 -6.05 -7.51 2.13
C GLU A 326 -7.11 -8.48 1.61
N TYR A 327 -6.77 -9.22 0.55
CA TYR A 327 -7.64 -10.26 0.04
C TYR A 327 -7.62 -11.44 1.01
N PRO A 328 -8.79 -12.02 1.34
CA PRO A 328 -8.84 -13.25 2.11
C PRO A 328 -8.21 -14.40 1.32
N ASN A 329 -7.70 -15.40 2.04
CA ASN A 329 -7.39 -16.71 1.46
C ASN A 329 -8.67 -17.57 1.37
N GLU A 330 -8.57 -18.81 0.90
CA GLU A 330 -9.71 -19.72 0.74
C GLU A 330 -10.53 -19.91 2.02
N TYR A 331 -9.88 -20.09 3.17
CA TYR A 331 -10.57 -20.17 4.47
C TYR A 331 -11.27 -18.86 4.83
N GLY A 332 -10.60 -17.72 4.58
CA GLY A 332 -11.16 -16.39 4.77
C GLY A 332 -12.42 -16.15 3.92
N GLU A 333 -12.41 -16.55 2.64
CA GLU A 333 -13.58 -16.46 1.77
C GLU A 333 -14.73 -17.32 2.29
N LYS A 334 -14.45 -18.56 2.74
CA LYS A 334 -15.44 -19.45 3.33
C LYS A 334 -16.15 -18.81 4.53
N ILE A 335 -15.41 -18.25 5.49
CA ILE A 335 -16.03 -17.62 6.67
C ILE A 335 -16.72 -16.29 6.33
N ALA A 336 -16.20 -15.52 5.36
CA ALA A 336 -16.86 -14.32 4.87
C ALA A 336 -18.24 -14.65 4.26
N ASN A 337 -18.31 -15.72 3.47
CA ASN A 337 -19.55 -16.21 2.87
C ASN A 337 -20.60 -16.59 3.93
N ILE A 338 -20.19 -17.26 5.01
CA ILE A 338 -21.09 -17.56 6.15
C ILE A 338 -21.67 -16.25 6.73
N ALA A 339 -20.83 -15.26 7.03
CA ALA A 339 -21.29 -14.00 7.60
C ALA A 339 -22.23 -13.20 6.68
N LEU A 340 -21.92 -13.16 5.38
CA LEU A 340 -22.70 -12.43 4.39
C LEU A 340 -24.04 -13.14 4.08
N ASN A 341 -24.06 -14.47 4.00
CA ASN A 341 -25.28 -15.25 3.74
C ASN A 341 -26.21 -15.32 4.97
N ALA A 342 -25.67 -15.26 6.19
CA ALA A 342 -26.45 -15.32 7.44
C ALA A 342 -27.57 -14.27 7.54
N HIS A 343 -27.44 -13.17 6.81
CA HIS A 343 -28.38 -12.07 6.86
C HIS A 343 -29.03 -11.75 5.51
N VAL A 344 -28.85 -12.56 4.46
CA VAL A 344 -29.47 -12.27 3.16
C VAL A 344 -30.98 -12.48 3.18
N ASN A 345 -31.47 -13.49 3.92
CA ASN A 345 -32.90 -13.70 4.07
C ASN A 345 -33.51 -12.61 4.99
N GLN A 346 -34.43 -11.82 4.44
CA GLN A 346 -35.12 -10.72 5.12
C GLN A 346 -36.56 -11.04 5.52
N PHE A 347 -36.99 -12.31 5.44
CA PHE A 347 -38.33 -12.73 5.81
C PHE A 347 -38.74 -12.22 7.21
N GLY A 348 -39.93 -11.63 7.31
CA GLY A 348 -40.47 -11.08 8.56
C GLY A 348 -39.77 -9.82 9.08
N LYS A 349 -38.80 -9.24 8.36
CA LYS A 349 -38.06 -8.05 8.80
C LYS A 349 -38.64 -6.77 8.19
N ALA A 350 -38.57 -5.67 8.95
CA ALA A 350 -38.99 -4.34 8.49
C ALA A 350 -38.20 -3.84 7.27
N THR A 351 -36.97 -4.33 7.07
CA THR A 351 -36.15 -4.07 5.88
C THR A 351 -36.83 -4.55 4.59
N LEU A 352 -37.37 -5.77 4.57
CA LEU A 352 -38.10 -6.31 3.43
C LEU A 352 -39.42 -5.58 3.23
N ALA A 353 -40.17 -5.33 4.31
CA ALA A 353 -41.42 -4.60 4.24
C ALA A 353 -41.25 -3.19 3.64
N ALA A 354 -40.19 -2.47 4.03
CA ALA A 354 -39.88 -1.16 3.48
C ALA A 354 -39.47 -1.22 2.00
N ALA A 355 -38.69 -2.22 1.61
CA ALA A 355 -38.32 -2.44 0.22
C ALA A 355 -39.54 -2.77 -0.65
N GLU A 356 -40.41 -3.66 -0.19
CA GLU A 356 -41.61 -4.07 -0.94
C GLU A 356 -42.58 -2.90 -1.09
N ALA A 357 -42.86 -2.17 -0.02
CA ALA A 357 -43.69 -0.96 -0.10
C ALA A 357 -43.12 0.07 -1.08
N SER A 358 -41.79 0.23 -1.14
CA SER A 358 -41.14 1.10 -2.12
C SER A 358 -41.31 0.56 -3.54
N ARG A 359 -41.12 -0.75 -3.75
CA ARG A 359 -41.20 -1.45 -5.04
C ARG A 359 -42.62 -1.39 -5.63
N GLU A 360 -43.64 -1.69 -4.83
CA GLU A 360 -45.06 -1.65 -5.22
C GLU A 360 -45.51 -0.25 -5.66
N ASN A 361 -44.82 0.81 -5.22
CA ASN A 361 -45.07 2.18 -5.64
C ASN A 361 -44.26 2.60 -6.89
N GLY A 362 -43.62 1.65 -7.58
CA GLY A 362 -42.90 1.91 -8.83
C GLY A 362 -41.59 2.66 -8.65
N ASN A 363 -41.00 2.64 -7.44
CA ASN A 363 -39.70 3.28 -7.21
C ASN A 363 -38.57 2.51 -7.90
N SER A 364 -37.53 3.25 -8.28
CA SER A 364 -36.33 2.67 -8.87
C SER A 364 -35.59 1.74 -7.87
N PRO A 365 -34.84 0.74 -8.37
CA PRO A 365 -34.11 -0.22 -7.54
C PRO A 365 -33.23 0.40 -6.44
N ASN A 366 -32.53 1.50 -6.72
CA ASN A 366 -31.72 2.20 -5.71
C ASN A 366 -32.57 2.79 -4.58
N THR A 367 -33.76 3.28 -4.87
CA THR A 367 -34.72 3.83 -3.89
C THR A 367 -35.34 2.71 -3.06
N VAL A 368 -35.67 1.57 -3.68
CA VAL A 368 -36.12 0.34 -3.00
C VAL A 368 -35.08 -0.11 -1.97
N VAL A 369 -33.83 -0.27 -2.40
CA VAL A 369 -32.72 -0.67 -1.54
C VAL A 369 -32.46 0.39 -0.46
N SER A 370 -32.54 1.68 -0.79
CA SER A 370 -32.37 2.77 0.18
C SER A 370 -33.39 2.72 1.31
N GLY A 371 -34.64 2.36 1.02
CA GLY A 371 -35.69 2.18 2.03
C GLY A 371 -35.32 1.12 3.07
N ALA A 372 -34.80 -0.02 2.61
CA ALA A 372 -34.30 -1.07 3.51
C ALA A 372 -33.05 -0.65 4.29
N VAL A 373 -32.06 -0.06 3.62
CA VAL A 373 -30.79 0.36 4.25
C VAL A 373 -31.02 1.43 5.32
N ALA A 374 -32.04 2.28 5.19
CA ALA A 374 -32.42 3.23 6.24
C ALA A 374 -32.78 2.57 7.58
N ILE A 375 -33.29 1.33 7.55
CA ILE A 375 -33.64 0.57 8.76
C ILE A 375 -32.41 -0.07 9.42
N VAL A 376 -31.31 -0.29 8.68
CA VAL A 376 -30.06 -0.92 9.17
C VAL A 376 -29.21 0.09 9.97
N GLY A 377 -29.80 0.75 10.94
CA GLY A 377 -29.13 1.72 11.81
C GLY A 377 -28.24 1.08 12.87
N LYS A 378 -27.41 1.90 13.54
CA LYS A 378 -26.43 1.47 14.55
C LYS A 378 -26.97 0.48 15.59
N LYS A 379 -28.16 0.73 16.15
CA LYS A 379 -28.75 -0.14 17.19
C LYS A 379 -29.01 -1.57 16.74
N MET A 380 -29.28 -1.80 15.45
CA MET A 380 -29.53 -3.14 14.91
C MET A 380 -28.26 -4.00 14.91
N VAL A 381 -27.09 -3.38 14.86
CA VAL A 381 -25.79 -4.05 14.73
C VAL A 381 -24.89 -3.82 15.95
N GLU A 382 -25.37 -3.07 16.94
CA GLU A 382 -24.63 -2.68 18.14
C GLU A 382 -24.11 -3.91 18.91
N PRO A 383 -24.89 -4.99 19.12
CA PRO A 383 -24.38 -6.21 19.75
C PRO A 383 -23.16 -6.81 19.04
N ALA A 384 -23.19 -6.90 17.70
CA ALA A 384 -22.05 -7.42 16.93
C ALA A 384 -20.85 -6.47 16.96
N MET A 385 -21.08 -5.16 16.95
CA MET A 385 -20.00 -4.18 17.11
C MET A 385 -19.38 -4.22 18.51
N ASP A 386 -20.18 -4.45 19.55
CA ASP A 386 -19.71 -4.57 20.92
C ASP A 386 -18.94 -5.87 21.15
N ALA A 387 -19.39 -6.98 20.56
CA ALA A 387 -18.61 -8.21 20.49
C ALA A 387 -17.26 -8.01 19.77
N ALA A 388 -17.24 -7.25 18.66
CA ALA A 388 -16.00 -6.93 17.95
C ALA A 388 -15.05 -6.07 18.80
N LYS A 389 -15.58 -5.09 19.56
CA LYS A 389 -14.80 -4.30 20.52
C LYS A 389 -14.27 -5.16 21.66
N ALA A 390 -15.08 -6.09 22.17
CA ALA A 390 -14.68 -7.03 23.22
C ALA A 390 -13.49 -7.88 22.75
N LEU A 391 -13.60 -8.53 21.59
CA LEU A 391 -12.50 -9.31 21.00
C LEU A 391 -11.26 -8.44 20.74
N LEU A 392 -11.41 -7.25 20.18
CA LEU A 392 -10.30 -6.34 19.97
C LEU A 392 -9.63 -5.96 21.30
N SER A 393 -10.40 -5.71 22.36
CA SER A 393 -9.87 -5.32 23.66
C SER A 393 -9.00 -6.41 24.30
N LEU A 394 -9.42 -7.68 24.15
CA LEU A 394 -8.71 -8.85 24.64
C LEU A 394 -7.40 -9.07 23.87
N PHE A 395 -7.44 -8.98 22.53
CA PHE A 395 -6.34 -9.44 21.68
C PHE A 395 -5.43 -8.33 21.16
N GLN A 396 -5.77 -7.03 21.25
CA GLN A 396 -5.00 -5.96 20.58
C GLN A 396 -3.49 -5.95 20.88
N PHE A 397 -3.08 -6.41 22.08
CA PHE A 397 -1.68 -6.51 22.49
C PHE A 397 -1.09 -7.91 22.37
N ALA A 398 -1.86 -8.88 21.86
CA ALA A 398 -1.38 -10.23 21.58
C ALA A 398 -0.24 -10.21 20.55
N LYS A 399 0.76 -11.07 20.80
CA LYS A 399 2.00 -11.17 20.02
C LYS A 399 1.87 -12.14 18.83
N PHE A 400 0.81 -11.99 18.04
CA PHE A 400 0.67 -12.67 16.75
C PHE A 400 0.09 -11.73 15.69
N SER A 401 0.48 -11.95 14.45
CA SER A 401 -0.02 -11.23 13.28
C SER A 401 -0.94 -12.08 12.41
N ASP A 402 -0.73 -13.40 12.36
CA ASP A 402 -1.54 -14.33 11.59
C ASP A 402 -2.69 -14.89 12.45
N PRO A 403 -3.96 -14.52 12.18
CA PRO A 403 -5.11 -14.99 12.94
C PRO A 403 -5.50 -16.45 12.65
N LEU A 404 -4.83 -17.10 11.69
CA LEU A 404 -5.01 -18.52 11.37
C LEU A 404 -3.91 -19.40 11.96
N GLY A 405 -2.88 -18.79 12.57
CA GLY A 405 -1.80 -19.46 13.25
C GLY A 405 -2.19 -20.04 14.61
N SER A 406 -1.26 -20.81 15.19
CA SER A 406 -1.39 -21.28 16.58
C SER A 406 -1.04 -20.16 17.55
N TYR A 407 -1.95 -19.88 18.49
CA TYR A 407 -1.76 -18.91 19.56
C TYR A 407 -2.40 -19.46 20.85
N ASP A 408 -1.69 -19.38 21.97
CA ASP A 408 -2.19 -19.77 23.28
C ASP A 408 -2.92 -18.58 23.92
N TYR A 409 -4.26 -18.66 23.99
CA TYR A 409 -5.15 -17.59 24.45
C TYR A 409 -5.72 -17.79 25.87
N LYS A 410 -4.99 -18.49 26.75
CA LYS A 410 -5.41 -18.73 28.15
C LYS A 410 -5.66 -17.45 28.94
N ASP A 411 -4.84 -16.44 28.74
CA ASP A 411 -4.94 -15.15 29.45
C ASP A 411 -6.21 -14.39 29.01
N GLU A 412 -6.52 -14.44 27.72
CA GLU A 412 -7.74 -13.87 27.14
C GLU A 412 -8.98 -14.60 27.66
N LEU A 413 -8.96 -15.93 27.80
CA LEU A 413 -10.08 -16.70 28.38
C LEU A 413 -10.37 -16.29 29.83
N GLN A 414 -9.32 -16.08 30.63
CA GLN A 414 -9.49 -15.62 32.01
C GLN A 414 -10.07 -14.21 32.09
N SER A 415 -9.65 -13.32 31.18
CA SER A 415 -10.06 -11.92 31.13
C SER A 415 -11.47 -11.72 30.55
N ALA A 416 -11.94 -12.65 29.73
CA ALA A 416 -13.21 -12.54 29.00
C ALA A 416 -14.47 -12.68 29.87
N LYS A 417 -14.36 -13.11 31.13
CA LYS A 417 -15.51 -13.28 32.03
C LYS A 417 -16.38 -12.03 32.17
N GLN A 418 -15.75 -10.85 32.15
CA GLN A 418 -16.45 -9.56 32.24
C GLN A 418 -17.17 -9.16 30.94
N LEU A 419 -16.96 -9.90 29.86
CA LEU A 419 -17.48 -9.65 28.52
C LEU A 419 -18.53 -10.71 28.11
N LYS A 420 -19.01 -11.51 29.06
CA LYS A 420 -19.94 -12.63 28.82
C LYS A 420 -21.19 -12.19 28.06
N GLU A 421 -21.81 -11.09 28.48
CA GLU A 421 -23.02 -10.53 27.85
C GLU A 421 -22.82 -10.18 26.37
N ALA A 422 -21.61 -9.81 25.95
CA ALA A 422 -21.33 -9.47 24.56
C ALA A 422 -21.03 -10.70 23.69
N LEU A 423 -20.67 -11.84 24.29
CA LEU A 423 -20.12 -13.00 23.56
C LEU A 423 -21.02 -14.24 23.58
N ILE A 424 -21.83 -14.40 24.63
CA ILE A 424 -22.68 -15.57 24.87
C ILE A 424 -24.13 -15.21 24.55
N ALA A 425 -24.89 -16.15 23.99
CA ALA A 425 -26.30 -15.96 23.70
C ALA A 425 -27.16 -15.98 24.97
N ASP A 426 -28.18 -15.12 25.02
CA ASP A 426 -29.16 -15.04 26.12
C ASP A 426 -30.33 -16.06 25.99
N GLY A 427 -30.21 -17.05 25.10
CA GLY A 427 -31.22 -18.08 24.86
C GLY A 427 -30.90 -18.96 23.65
N ASP A 428 -31.83 -19.86 23.29
CA ASP A 428 -31.71 -20.69 22.09
C ASP A 428 -32.05 -19.89 20.82
N ASP A 429 -31.15 -19.95 19.85
CA ASP A 429 -31.31 -19.34 18.53
C ASP A 429 -30.92 -20.36 17.45
N SER A 430 -31.93 -20.85 16.72
CA SER A 430 -31.74 -21.85 15.66
C SER A 430 -30.81 -21.37 14.53
N CYS A 431 -30.72 -20.07 14.29
CA CYS A 431 -29.81 -19.50 13.31
C CYS A 431 -28.37 -19.48 13.85
N ALA A 432 -28.20 -19.20 15.15
CA ALA A 432 -26.90 -19.33 15.82
C ALA A 432 -26.38 -20.76 15.74
N ASP A 433 -27.22 -21.75 16.01
CA ASP A 433 -26.84 -23.17 15.94
C ASP A 433 -26.36 -23.57 14.53
N LYS A 434 -27.03 -23.08 13.47
CA LYS A 434 -26.63 -23.32 12.07
C LYS A 434 -25.28 -22.68 11.73
N ILE A 435 -25.05 -21.44 12.15
CA ILE A 435 -23.76 -20.74 11.93
C ILE A 435 -22.65 -21.44 12.71
N ALA A 436 -22.91 -21.79 13.97
CA ALA A 436 -21.97 -22.52 14.82
C ALA A 436 -21.57 -23.86 14.20
N ALA A 437 -22.53 -24.61 13.63
CA ALA A 437 -22.26 -25.86 12.94
C ALA A 437 -21.38 -25.67 11.69
N CYS A 438 -21.57 -24.59 10.94
CA CYS A 438 -20.75 -24.26 9.77
C CYS A 438 -19.33 -23.84 10.15
N LEU A 439 -19.17 -23.12 11.27
CA LEU A 439 -17.87 -22.64 11.74
C LEU A 439 -17.07 -23.69 12.53
N GLY A 440 -17.75 -24.58 13.27
CA GLY A 440 -17.13 -25.55 14.17
C GLY A 440 -16.38 -26.69 13.46
N GLN A 441 -16.65 -26.92 12.18
CA GLN A 441 -15.90 -27.90 11.36
C GLN A 441 -14.55 -27.30 10.95
N ASP A 442 -13.46 -27.82 11.53
CA ASP A 442 -12.07 -27.50 11.16
C ASP A 442 -11.74 -25.99 11.17
N THR A 443 -12.20 -25.27 12.20
CA THR A 443 -11.88 -23.85 12.35
C THR A 443 -10.36 -23.62 12.41
N GLN A 444 -9.86 -22.67 11.63
CA GLN A 444 -8.46 -22.25 11.65
C GLN A 444 -8.28 -20.97 12.47
N SER A 445 -9.32 -20.13 12.54
CA SER A 445 -9.30 -18.84 13.24
C SER A 445 -9.10 -18.97 14.75
N THR A 446 -8.10 -18.26 15.29
CA THR A 446 -7.89 -18.09 16.72
C THR A 446 -9.11 -17.50 17.42
N PHE A 447 -9.77 -16.50 16.82
CA PHE A 447 -10.91 -15.81 17.42
C PHE A 447 -12.16 -16.68 17.51
N ILE A 448 -12.42 -17.47 16.47
CA ILE A 448 -13.55 -18.40 16.43
C ILE A 448 -13.32 -19.54 17.44
N LYS A 449 -12.10 -20.10 17.50
CA LYS A 449 -11.72 -21.12 18.50
C LYS A 449 -11.91 -20.59 19.92
N PHE A 450 -11.33 -19.42 20.20
CA PHE A 450 -11.48 -18.73 21.47
C PHE A 450 -12.95 -18.58 21.87
N LEU A 451 -13.81 -18.14 20.95
CA LEU A 451 -15.23 -17.93 21.20
C LEU A 451 -15.94 -19.24 21.59
N PHE A 452 -15.67 -20.34 20.88
CA PHE A 452 -16.24 -21.65 21.21
C PHE A 452 -15.72 -22.21 22.55
N ASP A 453 -14.42 -22.08 22.83
CA ASP A 453 -13.82 -22.51 24.08
C ASP A 453 -14.38 -21.72 25.28
N PHE A 454 -14.53 -20.40 25.12
CA PHE A 454 -15.13 -19.53 26.12
C PHE A 454 -16.60 -19.89 26.38
N ALA A 455 -17.39 -20.10 25.32
CA ALA A 455 -18.79 -20.51 25.47
C ALA A 455 -18.93 -21.85 26.22
N LYS A 456 -18.07 -22.81 25.90
CA LYS A 456 -18.01 -24.10 26.60
C LYS A 456 -17.63 -23.94 28.07
N GLN A 457 -16.67 -23.08 28.39
CA GLN A 457 -16.25 -22.80 29.77
C GLN A 457 -17.37 -22.17 30.60
N GLU A 458 -18.17 -21.29 30.00
CA GLU A 458 -19.26 -20.56 30.66
C GLU A 458 -20.60 -21.30 30.65
N GLY A 459 -20.66 -22.52 30.09
CA GLY A 459 -21.85 -23.36 30.03
C GLY A 459 -22.93 -22.84 29.06
N GLY A 460 -22.55 -22.12 28.01
CA GLY A 460 -23.47 -21.50 27.06
C GLY A 460 -23.10 -21.76 25.59
N LYS A 461 -23.77 -21.05 24.69
CA LYS A 461 -23.51 -21.03 23.24
C LYS A 461 -23.09 -19.63 22.80
N PRO A 462 -22.22 -19.50 21.78
CA PRO A 462 -21.87 -18.18 21.25
C PRO A 462 -23.07 -17.54 20.55
N SER A 463 -23.23 -16.22 20.69
CA SER A 463 -24.29 -15.48 19.99
C SER A 463 -23.97 -15.34 18.50
N ILE A 464 -25.00 -15.12 17.66
CA ILE A 464 -24.82 -14.81 16.23
C ILE A 464 -23.89 -13.60 16.09
N ASP A 465 -24.17 -12.54 16.84
CA ASP A 465 -23.42 -11.30 16.82
C ASP A 465 -21.94 -11.50 17.15
N ALA A 466 -21.64 -12.36 18.15
CA ALA A 466 -20.27 -12.72 18.51
C ALA A 466 -19.57 -13.54 17.43
N MET A 467 -20.26 -14.48 16.79
CA MET A 467 -19.70 -15.27 15.67
C MET A 467 -19.41 -14.39 14.45
N ILE A 468 -20.34 -13.49 14.09
CA ILE A 468 -20.14 -12.52 13.01
C ILE A 468 -18.98 -11.59 13.35
N ALA A 469 -18.88 -11.11 14.59
CA ALA A 469 -17.75 -10.32 15.05
C ALA A 469 -16.42 -11.09 14.93
N ALA A 470 -16.37 -12.35 15.38
CA ALA A 470 -15.17 -13.17 15.31
C ALA A 470 -14.70 -13.41 13.87
N ILE A 471 -15.63 -13.64 12.93
CA ILE A 471 -15.33 -13.74 11.50
C ILE A 471 -14.66 -12.44 11.00
N TRP A 472 -15.28 -11.29 11.25
CA TRP A 472 -14.75 -10.01 10.75
C TRP A 472 -13.47 -9.56 11.45
N ILE A 473 -13.28 -9.85 12.73
CA ILE A 473 -12.00 -9.66 13.42
C ILE A 473 -10.93 -10.54 12.77
N THR A 474 -11.22 -11.80 12.46
CA THR A 474 -10.29 -12.70 11.75
C THR A 474 -9.86 -12.09 10.41
N LEU A 475 -10.82 -11.66 9.60
CA LEU A 475 -10.56 -11.10 8.27
C LEU A 475 -9.82 -9.75 8.31
N GLY A 476 -10.05 -8.94 9.34
CA GLY A 476 -9.43 -7.62 9.49
C GLY A 476 -8.11 -7.62 10.29
N TRP A 477 -7.74 -8.73 10.95
CA TRP A 477 -6.65 -8.75 11.93
C TRP A 477 -5.30 -8.36 11.34
N SER A 478 -4.93 -8.98 10.21
CA SER A 478 -3.67 -8.71 9.54
C SER A 478 -3.60 -7.25 9.05
N GLY A 479 -4.70 -6.73 8.48
CA GLY A 479 -4.82 -5.31 8.13
C GLY A 479 -4.66 -4.37 9.32
N LEU A 480 -5.15 -4.75 10.51
CA LEU A 480 -5.03 -3.96 11.73
C LEU A 480 -3.58 -3.99 12.28
N LYS A 481 -2.98 -5.18 12.36
CA LYS A 481 -1.60 -5.36 12.88
C LYS A 481 -0.55 -4.73 11.95
N SER A 482 -0.79 -4.74 10.64
CA SER A 482 0.05 -4.06 9.65
C SER A 482 -0.24 -2.55 9.52
N LYS A 483 -1.11 -1.99 10.39
CA LYS A 483 -1.50 -0.56 10.39
C LYS A 483 -2.08 -0.08 9.05
N LYS A 484 -2.77 -0.97 8.31
CA LYS A 484 -3.51 -0.65 7.08
C LYS A 484 -4.96 -0.24 7.33
N ILE A 485 -5.56 -0.64 8.46
CA ILE A 485 -6.92 -0.27 8.86
C ILE A 485 -6.95 0.25 10.30
N THR A 486 -7.97 1.01 10.66
CA THR A 486 -8.09 1.60 12.01
C THR A 486 -8.81 0.63 12.96
N LYS A 487 -8.70 0.87 14.28
CA LYS A 487 -9.55 0.19 15.27
C LYS A 487 -11.05 0.45 15.03
N GLY A 488 -11.40 1.63 14.52
CA GLY A 488 -12.77 1.97 14.19
C GLY A 488 -13.30 1.21 12.98
N THR A 489 -12.45 0.98 11.96
CA THR A 489 -12.79 0.17 10.78
C THR A 489 -13.13 -1.25 11.20
N ILE A 490 -12.22 -1.92 11.92
CA ILE A 490 -12.39 -3.34 12.26
C ILE A 490 -13.62 -3.60 13.14
N THR A 491 -13.95 -2.68 14.05
CA THR A 491 -15.12 -2.79 14.94
C THR A 491 -16.45 -2.46 14.24
N ARG A 492 -16.41 -1.85 13.05
CA ARG A 492 -17.59 -1.53 12.23
C ARG A 492 -17.85 -2.53 11.11
N LEU A 493 -16.92 -3.45 10.82
CA LEU A 493 -17.08 -4.46 9.78
C LEU A 493 -18.41 -5.24 9.87
N PRO A 494 -18.93 -5.63 11.07
CA PRO A 494 -20.25 -6.24 11.15
C PRO A 494 -21.40 -5.36 10.62
N TRP A 495 -21.29 -4.03 10.76
CA TRP A 495 -22.30 -3.10 10.23
C TRP A 495 -22.28 -3.05 8.70
N TYR A 496 -21.09 -2.95 8.10
CA TYR A 496 -20.92 -3.04 6.64
C TYR A 496 -21.46 -4.37 6.11
N SER A 497 -21.09 -5.49 6.75
CA SER A 497 -21.58 -6.82 6.42
C SER A 497 -23.10 -6.90 6.42
N ARG A 498 -23.76 -6.37 7.46
CA ARG A 498 -25.22 -6.39 7.55
C ARG A 498 -25.86 -5.59 6.41
N ILE A 499 -25.29 -4.43 6.06
CA ILE A 499 -25.76 -3.62 4.94
C ILE A 499 -25.60 -4.37 3.61
N TYR A 500 -24.44 -5.01 3.36
CA TYR A 500 -24.23 -5.80 2.14
C TYR A 500 -25.26 -6.91 1.99
N SER A 501 -25.49 -7.69 3.05
CA SER A 501 -26.50 -8.75 3.07
C SER A 501 -27.91 -8.21 2.83
N THR A 502 -28.25 -7.04 3.39
CA THR A 502 -29.54 -6.39 3.16
C THR A 502 -29.68 -5.91 1.73
N ILE A 503 -28.67 -5.25 1.15
CA ILE A 503 -28.68 -4.79 -0.24
C ILE A 503 -28.93 -5.97 -1.19
N VAL A 504 -28.20 -7.08 -1.03
CA VAL A 504 -28.38 -8.28 -1.85
C VAL A 504 -29.74 -8.93 -1.59
N GLY A 505 -30.14 -9.03 -0.33
CA GLY A 505 -31.39 -9.69 0.06
C GLY A 505 -32.63 -9.02 -0.51
N VAL A 506 -32.76 -7.69 -0.38
CA VAL A 506 -34.00 -6.97 -0.75
C VAL A 506 -34.12 -6.67 -2.24
N VAL A 507 -33.14 -7.05 -3.06
CA VAL A 507 -33.30 -7.06 -4.52
C VAL A 507 -34.30 -8.14 -4.93
N ALA A 508 -34.31 -9.29 -4.26
CA ALA A 508 -35.36 -10.27 -4.39
C ALA A 508 -36.67 -9.72 -3.79
N SER A 509 -37.80 -9.97 -4.46
CA SER A 509 -39.14 -9.58 -4.00
C SER A 509 -39.59 -10.44 -2.81
N ALA A 510 -40.60 -9.97 -2.06
CA ALA A 510 -41.06 -10.63 -0.85
C ALA A 510 -41.47 -12.11 -1.04
N ASP A 511 -41.98 -12.50 -2.21
CA ASP A 511 -42.35 -13.90 -2.54
C ASP A 511 -41.15 -14.85 -2.63
N LYS A 512 -39.92 -14.31 -2.72
CA LYS A 512 -38.68 -15.09 -2.71
C LYS A 512 -38.12 -15.33 -1.31
N HIS A 513 -38.78 -14.82 -0.27
CA HIS A 513 -38.37 -14.99 1.11
C HIS A 513 -39.36 -15.90 1.85
N SER A 514 -38.86 -16.90 2.56
CA SER A 514 -39.64 -17.65 3.55
C SER A 514 -38.91 -17.71 4.89
N ASP A 515 -39.56 -18.25 5.91
CA ASP A 515 -38.98 -18.47 7.24
C ASP A 515 -37.66 -19.24 7.21
N ASP A 516 -37.50 -20.18 6.28
CA ASP A 516 -36.32 -21.05 6.21
C ASP A 516 -35.60 -21.12 4.85
N SER A 517 -36.05 -20.33 3.86
CA SER A 517 -35.47 -20.31 2.51
C SER A 517 -35.38 -18.91 1.91
N PHE A 518 -34.46 -18.76 0.95
CA PHE A 518 -34.28 -17.57 0.14
C PHE A 518 -34.12 -17.98 -1.32
N CYS A 519 -34.96 -17.42 -2.19
CA CYS A 519 -35.09 -17.79 -3.60
C CYS A 519 -35.22 -19.31 -3.83
N GLY A 520 -36.00 -19.98 -2.97
CA GLY A 520 -36.20 -21.44 -3.04
C GLY A 520 -35.06 -22.29 -2.47
N ILE A 521 -33.95 -21.68 -2.02
CA ILE A 521 -32.81 -22.38 -1.41
C ILE A 521 -32.88 -22.28 0.11
N LYS A 522 -32.75 -23.42 0.81
CA LYS A 522 -32.73 -23.44 2.28
C LYS A 522 -31.56 -22.62 2.82
N VAL A 523 -31.82 -21.83 3.86
CA VAL A 523 -30.79 -20.97 4.50
C VAL A 523 -29.58 -21.77 4.97
N GLU A 524 -29.78 -23.01 5.44
CA GLU A 524 -28.68 -23.90 5.84
C GLU A 524 -27.75 -24.23 4.66
N LYS A 525 -28.32 -24.51 3.47
CA LYS A 525 -27.54 -24.75 2.25
C LYS A 525 -26.78 -23.48 1.83
N LEU A 526 -27.41 -22.31 1.95
CA LEU A 526 -26.75 -21.03 1.65
C LEU A 526 -25.52 -20.78 2.55
N LEU A 527 -25.64 -21.05 3.84
CA LEU A 527 -24.53 -20.88 4.79
C LEU A 527 -23.37 -21.83 4.51
N LYS A 528 -23.67 -23.08 4.13
CA LYS A 528 -22.67 -24.14 4.01
C LYS A 528 -21.97 -24.19 2.65
N GLU A 529 -22.71 -23.93 1.57
CA GLU A 529 -22.27 -24.27 0.20
C GLU A 529 -22.19 -23.07 -0.74
N PHE A 530 -22.86 -21.95 -0.45
CA PHE A 530 -22.94 -20.84 -1.40
C PHE A 530 -21.85 -19.80 -1.16
N SER A 531 -21.16 -19.41 -2.23
CA SER A 531 -20.45 -18.14 -2.27
C SER A 531 -21.43 -16.98 -2.25
N PHE A 532 -21.02 -15.84 -1.71
CA PHE A 532 -21.86 -14.64 -1.72
C PHE A 532 -22.06 -14.12 -3.15
N THR A 533 -21.07 -14.34 -4.03
CA THR A 533 -21.23 -14.14 -5.48
C THR A 533 -22.41 -14.94 -6.04
N ARG A 534 -22.53 -16.23 -5.70
CA ARG A 534 -23.64 -17.09 -6.14
C ARG A 534 -24.97 -16.66 -5.51
N THR A 535 -24.97 -16.26 -4.24
CA THR A 535 -26.16 -15.72 -3.57
C THR A 535 -26.63 -14.41 -4.22
N ALA A 536 -25.71 -13.53 -4.60
CA ALA A 536 -26.05 -12.29 -5.30
C ALA A 536 -26.66 -12.56 -6.68
N PHE A 537 -26.11 -13.50 -7.44
CA PHE A 537 -26.73 -13.94 -8.70
C PHE A 537 -28.14 -14.51 -8.46
N LEU A 538 -28.29 -15.38 -7.47
CA LEU A 538 -29.57 -15.99 -7.10
C LEU A 538 -30.62 -14.92 -6.75
N SER A 539 -30.23 -13.86 -6.03
CA SER A 539 -31.13 -12.75 -5.67
C SER A 539 -31.65 -11.97 -6.88
N LEU A 540 -30.85 -11.88 -7.94
CA LEU A 540 -31.19 -11.17 -9.18
C LEU A 540 -32.04 -12.03 -10.11
N MET A 541 -31.64 -13.29 -10.29
CA MET A 541 -32.18 -14.16 -11.34
C MET A 541 -33.26 -15.11 -10.85
N GLY A 542 -33.39 -15.31 -9.53
CA GLY A 542 -34.31 -16.28 -8.95
C GLY A 542 -33.95 -17.75 -9.25
N ARG A 543 -32.77 -18.01 -9.82
CA ARG A 543 -32.23 -19.34 -10.14
C ARG A 543 -30.73 -19.42 -9.87
N GLU A 544 -30.19 -20.63 -9.82
CA GLU A 544 -28.74 -20.85 -9.74
C GLU A 544 -28.04 -20.52 -11.09
N PRO A 545 -26.83 -19.95 -11.06
CA PRO A 545 -26.02 -19.72 -12.26
C PRO A 545 -25.33 -21.02 -12.73
N SER A 546 -25.05 -21.10 -14.03
CA SER A 546 -23.99 -21.98 -14.54
C SER A 546 -22.60 -21.49 -14.11
N ASP A 547 -21.57 -22.32 -14.25
CA ASP A 547 -20.19 -21.93 -13.89
C ASP A 547 -19.68 -20.75 -14.74
N ASP A 548 -20.04 -20.71 -16.03
CA ASP A 548 -19.69 -19.61 -16.93
C ASP A 548 -20.42 -18.32 -16.53
N GLU A 549 -21.73 -18.38 -16.27
CA GLU A 549 -22.50 -17.21 -15.80
C GLU A 549 -21.96 -16.65 -14.48
N LEU A 550 -21.59 -17.54 -13.55
CA LEU A 550 -21.06 -17.13 -12.26
C LEU A 550 -19.71 -16.40 -12.43
N PHE A 551 -18.85 -16.89 -13.32
CA PHE A 551 -17.58 -16.26 -13.64
C PHE A 551 -17.77 -14.91 -14.34
N GLU A 552 -18.63 -14.83 -15.35
CA GLU A 552 -18.94 -13.57 -16.05
C GLU A 552 -19.54 -12.53 -15.09
N PHE A 553 -20.42 -12.96 -14.20
CA PHE A 553 -21.02 -12.10 -13.17
C PHE A 553 -19.97 -11.57 -12.19
N GLN A 554 -19.04 -12.43 -11.75
CA GLN A 554 -17.91 -12.00 -10.92
C GLN A 554 -17.05 -10.93 -11.61
N VAL A 555 -16.67 -11.19 -12.87
CA VAL A 555 -15.87 -10.25 -13.67
C VAL A 555 -16.58 -8.91 -13.79
N LEU A 556 -17.88 -8.95 -14.11
CA LEU A 556 -18.73 -7.78 -14.19
C LEU A 556 -18.69 -6.97 -12.89
N LEU A 557 -18.96 -7.59 -11.74
CA LEU A 557 -18.98 -6.91 -10.44
C LEU A 557 -17.64 -6.23 -10.12
N GLY A 558 -16.51 -6.87 -10.43
CA GLY A 558 -15.19 -6.31 -10.16
C GLY A 558 -14.82 -5.12 -11.05
N LEU A 559 -15.27 -5.11 -12.31
CA LEU A 559 -15.00 -4.00 -13.25
C LEU A 559 -15.68 -2.69 -12.85
N ILE A 560 -16.81 -2.79 -12.14
CA ILE A 560 -17.63 -1.61 -11.78
C ILE A 560 -17.46 -1.16 -10.33
N ILE A 561 -16.48 -1.72 -9.60
CA ILE A 561 -16.17 -1.38 -8.19
C ILE A 561 -16.05 0.13 -7.99
N THR A 562 -15.27 0.79 -8.84
CA THR A 562 -15.03 2.23 -8.76
C THR A 562 -14.69 2.80 -10.13
N ASN A 563 -15.05 4.07 -10.35
CA ASN A 563 -14.56 4.87 -11.48
C ASN A 563 -13.83 6.12 -10.97
N GLY A 564 -13.23 6.02 -9.77
CA GLY A 564 -12.50 7.07 -9.09
C GLY A 564 -13.33 7.94 -8.13
N PRO A 565 -12.64 8.79 -7.36
CA PRO A 565 -13.22 9.51 -6.23
C PRO A 565 -14.14 10.66 -6.62
N GLY A 566 -14.08 11.14 -7.86
CA GLY A 566 -14.92 12.23 -8.39
C GLY A 566 -16.31 11.79 -8.84
N THR A 567 -16.62 10.49 -8.83
CA THR A 567 -17.95 9.99 -9.23
C THR A 567 -19.03 10.45 -8.26
N ILE A 568 -20.23 10.77 -8.76
CA ILE A 568 -21.33 11.24 -7.91
C ILE A 568 -21.71 10.21 -6.84
N SER A 569 -21.61 8.90 -7.14
CA SER A 569 -21.82 7.82 -6.16
C SER A 569 -20.82 7.86 -5.00
N ALA A 570 -19.55 8.17 -5.27
CA ALA A 570 -18.53 8.32 -4.21
C ALA A 570 -18.72 9.63 -3.44
N GLN A 571 -19.03 10.72 -4.13
CA GLN A 571 -19.27 12.03 -3.52
C GLN A 571 -20.53 12.02 -2.65
N GLY A 572 -21.57 11.28 -3.03
CA GLY A 572 -22.78 11.08 -2.22
C GLY A 572 -22.46 10.40 -0.89
N SER A 573 -21.68 9.32 -0.90
CA SER A 573 -21.20 8.68 0.32
C SER A 573 -20.38 9.62 1.21
N LYS A 574 -19.40 10.31 0.63
CA LYS A 574 -18.53 11.25 1.37
C LYS A 574 -19.30 12.43 1.94
N GLY A 575 -20.25 12.97 1.18
CA GLY A 575 -21.14 14.04 1.61
C GLY A 575 -22.00 13.62 2.80
N ALA A 576 -22.52 12.38 2.77
CA ALA A 576 -23.27 11.82 3.89
C ALA A 576 -22.39 11.63 5.15
N VAL A 577 -21.13 11.18 5.00
CA VAL A 577 -20.16 11.11 6.11
C VAL A 577 -19.85 12.51 6.65
N SER A 578 -19.57 13.47 5.75
CA SER A 578 -19.33 14.88 6.11
C SER A 578 -20.50 15.50 6.87
N ALA A 579 -21.74 15.13 6.54
CA ALA A 579 -22.92 15.61 7.24
C ALA A 579 -23.00 15.12 8.70
N ASP A 580 -22.33 14.03 9.06
CA ASP A 580 -22.26 13.53 10.44
C ASP A 580 -21.01 14.02 11.20
N GLY A 581 -20.04 14.64 10.49
CA GLY A 581 -18.78 15.11 11.05
C GLY A 581 -17.75 13.99 11.24
N PRO A 582 -16.94 13.63 10.22
CA PRO A 582 -15.95 12.56 10.32
C PRO A 582 -14.92 12.80 11.43
N GLU A 583 -14.71 14.04 11.87
CA GLU A 583 -13.86 14.41 13.01
C GLU A 583 -14.26 13.70 14.31
N MET A 584 -15.52 13.31 14.44
CA MET A 584 -16.05 12.46 15.51
C MET A 584 -16.58 11.16 14.88
N PRO A 585 -15.72 10.18 14.54
CA PRO A 585 -16.11 9.01 13.75
C PRO A 585 -17.34 8.28 14.29
N ASP A 586 -17.53 8.22 15.60
CA ASP A 586 -18.65 7.51 16.26
C ASP A 586 -20.04 8.10 16.00
N ARG A 587 -20.10 9.33 15.46
CA ARG A 587 -21.35 9.95 14.99
C ARG A 587 -21.73 9.51 13.58
N VAL A 588 -20.75 9.10 12.77
CA VAL A 588 -20.96 8.71 11.38
C VAL A 588 -21.84 7.46 11.31
N GLN A 589 -22.99 7.59 10.66
CA GLN A 589 -23.92 6.50 10.42
C GLN A 589 -23.56 5.80 9.10
N VAL A 590 -23.04 4.56 9.18
CA VAL A 590 -22.59 3.82 7.99
C VAL A 590 -23.75 3.62 7.00
N ASN A 591 -24.93 3.27 7.49
CA ASN A 591 -26.12 3.10 6.65
C ASN A 591 -26.53 4.39 5.93
N LYS A 592 -26.48 5.55 6.61
CA LYS A 592 -26.70 6.86 5.98
C LYS A 592 -25.69 7.13 4.87
N ALA A 593 -24.44 6.74 5.06
CA ALA A 593 -23.41 6.91 4.05
C ALA A 593 -23.62 6.01 2.81
N PHE A 594 -24.17 4.79 3.00
CA PHE A 594 -24.66 3.96 1.88
C PHE A 594 -25.90 4.58 1.22
N ILE A 595 -26.82 5.20 1.95
CA ILE A 595 -27.94 5.96 1.36
C ILE A 595 -27.40 7.11 0.51
N GLY A 596 -26.33 7.79 0.95
CA GLY A 596 -25.63 8.77 0.13
C GLY A 596 -25.17 8.20 -1.21
N PHE A 597 -24.63 6.98 -1.22
CA PHE A 597 -24.33 6.25 -2.45
C PHE A 597 -25.59 5.96 -3.28
N LEU A 598 -26.60 5.33 -2.67
CA LEU A 598 -27.82 4.86 -3.35
C LEU A 598 -28.63 6.02 -3.95
N THR A 599 -28.71 7.16 -3.26
CA THR A 599 -29.41 8.35 -3.77
C THR A 599 -28.66 9.08 -4.88
N HIS A 600 -27.37 8.79 -5.04
CA HIS A 600 -26.51 9.34 -6.10
C HIS A 600 -26.22 8.30 -7.20
N THR A 601 -27.04 7.25 -7.29
CA THR A 601 -27.14 6.37 -8.45
C THR A 601 -28.53 6.45 -9.05
N GLY A 602 -28.66 6.17 -10.34
CA GLY A 602 -29.93 6.27 -11.06
C GLY A 602 -29.75 6.06 -12.56
N PHE A 603 -30.78 6.36 -13.35
CA PHE A 603 -30.76 6.15 -14.80
C PHE A 603 -29.59 6.85 -15.50
N ALA A 604 -29.20 8.06 -15.06
CA ALA A 604 -28.06 8.79 -15.64
C ALA A 604 -26.68 8.32 -15.13
N HIS A 605 -26.60 7.73 -13.94
CA HIS A 605 -25.35 7.25 -13.33
C HIS A 605 -25.55 5.83 -12.79
N GLY A 606 -25.33 4.87 -13.67
CA GLY A 606 -25.61 3.44 -13.45
C GLY A 606 -26.59 2.84 -14.46
N GLY A 607 -27.39 3.66 -15.16
CA GLY A 607 -28.40 3.19 -16.11
C GLY A 607 -27.97 3.07 -17.58
N ASN A 608 -26.79 3.55 -17.98
CA ASN A 608 -26.31 3.44 -19.38
C ASN A 608 -26.27 1.99 -19.90
N GLY A 609 -26.12 1.00 -19.02
CA GLY A 609 -26.19 -0.41 -19.39
C GLY A 609 -27.55 -0.81 -19.98
N TYR A 610 -28.64 -0.18 -19.54
CA TYR A 610 -29.97 -0.41 -20.07
C TYR A 610 -30.14 0.15 -21.48
N GLU A 611 -29.64 1.36 -21.78
CA GLU A 611 -29.70 1.92 -23.15
C GLU A 611 -29.03 0.98 -24.16
N ALA A 612 -27.91 0.38 -23.76
CA ALA A 612 -27.22 -0.63 -24.54
C ALA A 612 -28.01 -1.94 -24.66
N ALA A 613 -28.63 -2.41 -23.57
CA ALA A 613 -29.49 -3.60 -23.61
C ALA A 613 -30.70 -3.39 -24.53
N ALA A 614 -31.40 -2.25 -24.43
CA ALA A 614 -32.52 -1.89 -25.29
C ALA A 614 -32.12 -1.79 -26.76
N PHE A 615 -30.95 -1.19 -27.04
CA PHE A 615 -30.38 -1.15 -28.39
C PHE A 615 -30.18 -2.56 -28.96
N LEU A 616 -29.56 -3.46 -28.19
CA LEU A 616 -29.30 -4.83 -28.62
C LEU A 616 -30.60 -5.64 -28.76
N ILE A 617 -31.54 -5.51 -27.83
CA ILE A 617 -32.86 -6.13 -27.94
C ILE A 617 -33.51 -5.74 -29.27
N GLU A 618 -33.53 -4.46 -29.61
CA GLU A 618 -34.09 -3.98 -30.88
C GLU A 618 -33.37 -4.54 -32.11
N GLN A 619 -32.04 -4.71 -32.07
CA GLN A 619 -31.29 -5.29 -33.19
C GLN A 619 -31.52 -6.80 -33.35
N PHE A 620 -31.80 -7.51 -32.25
CA PHE A 620 -31.91 -8.97 -32.25
C PHE A 620 -33.36 -9.50 -32.11
N LYS A 621 -34.36 -8.62 -31.93
CA LYS A 621 -35.76 -9.02 -31.67
C LYS A 621 -36.31 -10.01 -32.71
N ASP A 622 -36.08 -9.74 -33.99
CA ASP A 622 -36.60 -10.49 -35.13
C ASP A 622 -35.65 -11.60 -35.60
N THR A 623 -34.56 -11.84 -34.86
CA THR A 623 -33.58 -12.89 -35.18
C THR A 623 -33.93 -14.23 -34.55
N SER A 624 -33.32 -15.30 -35.08
CA SER A 624 -33.42 -16.65 -34.52
C SER A 624 -32.53 -16.90 -33.30
N LEU A 625 -31.89 -15.88 -32.73
CA LEU A 625 -30.95 -16.03 -31.61
C LEU A 625 -31.68 -16.52 -30.35
N LYS A 626 -31.40 -17.77 -29.95
CA LYS A 626 -31.98 -18.38 -28.73
C LYS A 626 -31.16 -18.11 -27.49
N ALA A 627 -29.85 -18.24 -27.60
CA ALA A 627 -28.90 -18.06 -26.50
C ALA A 627 -27.73 -17.21 -26.99
N ALA A 628 -27.25 -16.31 -26.14
CA ALA A 628 -26.21 -15.35 -26.52
C ALA A 628 -24.79 -15.92 -26.42
N ASP A 629 -24.63 -17.14 -25.93
CA ASP A 629 -23.40 -17.95 -25.97
C ASP A 629 -23.32 -18.90 -27.18
N ASP A 630 -24.37 -19.01 -28.00
CA ASP A 630 -24.39 -19.95 -29.13
C ASP A 630 -23.38 -19.55 -30.23
N LYS A 631 -22.25 -20.25 -30.30
CA LYS A 631 -21.21 -20.02 -31.33
C LYS A 631 -21.68 -20.36 -32.76
N ASN A 632 -22.75 -21.12 -32.89
CA ASN A 632 -23.30 -21.56 -34.17
C ASN A 632 -24.68 -20.92 -34.43
N HIS A 633 -24.89 -19.70 -33.90
CA HIS A 633 -26.14 -18.96 -34.02
C HIS A 633 -26.61 -18.69 -35.47
N GLY A 634 -25.73 -18.86 -36.47
CA GLY A 634 -26.07 -18.81 -37.89
C GLY A 634 -26.43 -17.41 -38.43
N LEU A 635 -26.13 -16.36 -37.67
CA LEU A 635 -26.38 -14.96 -38.05
C LEU A 635 -25.15 -14.36 -38.72
N ASP A 636 -25.35 -13.54 -39.75
CA ASP A 636 -24.31 -12.72 -40.34
C ASP A 636 -24.26 -11.36 -39.61
N LEU A 637 -23.48 -11.31 -38.53
CA LEU A 637 -23.36 -10.11 -37.68
C LEU A 637 -22.78 -8.91 -38.44
N ASP A 638 -21.89 -9.15 -39.41
CA ASP A 638 -21.29 -8.11 -40.24
C ASP A 638 -22.33 -7.47 -41.19
N ALA A 639 -23.20 -8.30 -41.80
CA ALA A 639 -24.30 -7.82 -42.62
C ALA A 639 -25.32 -7.02 -41.79
N MET A 640 -25.72 -7.53 -40.62
CA MET A 640 -26.61 -6.83 -39.69
C MET A 640 -26.02 -5.47 -39.26
N ALA A 641 -24.74 -5.44 -38.91
CA ALA A 641 -24.03 -4.21 -38.52
C ALA A 641 -23.93 -3.20 -39.66
N LEU A 642 -23.77 -3.65 -40.90
CA LEU A 642 -23.75 -2.80 -42.11
C LEU A 642 -25.11 -2.23 -42.44
N GLU A 643 -26.17 -3.01 -42.31
CA GLU A 643 -27.53 -2.51 -42.47
C GLU A 643 -27.83 -1.40 -41.46
N TYR A 644 -27.53 -1.64 -40.17
CA TYR A 644 -27.70 -0.64 -39.12
C TYR A 644 -26.85 0.61 -39.38
N SER A 645 -25.58 0.45 -39.72
CA SER A 645 -24.66 1.58 -39.98
C SER A 645 -25.14 2.48 -41.13
N ASN A 646 -25.72 1.90 -42.18
CA ASN A 646 -26.30 2.65 -43.29
C ASN A 646 -27.58 3.40 -42.88
N LYS A 647 -28.47 2.77 -42.10
CA LYS A 647 -29.67 3.43 -41.55
C LYS A 647 -29.28 4.59 -40.64
N TYR A 648 -28.33 4.37 -39.72
CA TYR A 648 -27.85 5.38 -38.79
C TYR A 648 -27.12 6.54 -39.50
N LYS A 649 -26.43 6.27 -40.62
CA LYS A 649 -25.86 7.33 -41.48
C LYS A 649 -26.94 8.26 -42.02
N ALA A 650 -28.04 7.71 -42.54
CA ALA A 650 -29.15 8.48 -43.07
C ALA A 650 -29.80 9.33 -41.96
N TYR A 651 -30.11 8.71 -40.81
CA TYR A 651 -30.63 9.40 -39.62
C TYR A 651 -29.73 10.57 -39.18
N LYS A 652 -28.41 10.33 -39.05
CA LYS A 652 -27.45 11.36 -38.64
C LYS A 652 -27.36 12.52 -39.65
N ALA A 653 -27.52 12.25 -40.95
CA ALA A 653 -27.55 13.30 -41.97
C ALA A 653 -28.84 14.14 -41.87
N GLU A 654 -29.99 13.50 -41.66
CA GLU A 654 -31.28 14.16 -41.45
C GLU A 654 -31.26 15.07 -40.21
N GLN A 655 -30.80 14.56 -39.07
CA GLN A 655 -30.73 15.33 -37.81
C GLN A 655 -29.83 16.57 -37.93
N LYS A 656 -28.70 16.45 -38.63
CA LYS A 656 -27.83 17.60 -38.92
C LYS A 656 -28.51 18.62 -39.83
N THR A 657 -29.35 18.18 -40.75
CA THR A 657 -30.06 19.06 -41.69
C THR A 657 -31.08 19.92 -40.95
N ILE A 658 -31.75 19.38 -39.93
CA ILE A 658 -32.70 20.11 -39.07
C ILE A 658 -32.03 20.88 -37.92
N GLY A 659 -30.70 20.95 -37.89
CA GLY A 659 -29.93 21.69 -36.87
C GLY A 659 -29.86 21.01 -35.50
N ASN A 660 -30.30 19.76 -35.36
CA ASN A 660 -30.15 19.00 -34.12
C ASN A 660 -28.72 18.46 -33.98
N LEU A 661 -27.94 19.08 -33.10
CA LEU A 661 -26.57 18.65 -32.77
C LEU A 661 -26.52 17.59 -31.66
N GLU A 662 -27.63 17.36 -30.96
CA GLU A 662 -27.81 16.36 -29.90
C GLU A 662 -28.62 15.15 -30.37
N TYR A 663 -28.35 14.68 -31.59
CA TYR A 663 -28.97 13.46 -32.09
C TYR A 663 -28.52 12.23 -31.29
N ALA A 664 -29.38 11.21 -31.25
CA ALA A 664 -29.11 9.97 -30.52
C ALA A 664 -27.83 9.31 -31.03
N LYS A 665 -26.92 8.98 -30.11
CA LYS A 665 -25.68 8.26 -30.42
C LYS A 665 -25.91 6.77 -30.21
N VAL A 666 -25.19 5.95 -30.97
CA VAL A 666 -25.11 4.52 -30.68
C VAL A 666 -24.51 4.37 -29.28
N PRO A 667 -25.18 3.67 -28.35
CA PRO A 667 -24.69 3.52 -26.99
C PRO A 667 -23.40 2.69 -26.97
N CYS A 668 -22.58 2.94 -25.94
CA CYS A 668 -21.42 2.13 -25.60
C CYS A 668 -20.31 1.96 -26.66
N ILE A 669 -20.31 2.80 -27.71
CA ILE A 669 -19.20 2.91 -28.65
C ILE A 669 -18.52 4.28 -28.56
N ASN A 670 -17.21 4.29 -28.80
CA ASN A 670 -16.30 5.44 -28.68
C ASN A 670 -16.00 5.85 -27.23
N HIS A 671 -14.89 6.55 -27.00
CA HIS A 671 -14.49 7.03 -25.66
C HIS A 671 -13.86 8.43 -25.73
N PRO A 672 -14.11 9.32 -24.76
CA PRO A 672 -13.55 10.69 -24.78
C PRO A 672 -12.02 10.75 -24.81
N ILE A 673 -11.36 9.69 -24.31
CA ILE A 673 -9.91 9.61 -24.09
C ILE A 673 -9.23 8.66 -25.09
N PHE A 674 -9.84 7.51 -25.39
CA PHE A 674 -9.27 6.51 -26.31
C PHE A 674 -9.67 6.85 -27.75
N LYS A 675 -9.14 7.97 -28.28
CA LYS A 675 -9.48 8.48 -29.60
C LYS A 675 -8.23 8.94 -30.36
N GLY A 676 -8.35 9.06 -31.67
CA GLY A 676 -7.32 9.66 -32.53
C GLY A 676 -6.34 8.68 -33.18
N LYS A 677 -6.54 7.37 -33.00
CA LYS A 677 -5.87 6.31 -33.78
C LYS A 677 -6.76 5.86 -34.93
N ASP A 678 -6.19 5.14 -35.90
CA ASP A 678 -6.94 4.52 -37.00
C ASP A 678 -7.92 3.45 -36.47
N ILE A 679 -7.47 2.70 -35.46
CA ILE A 679 -8.29 1.78 -34.66
C ILE A 679 -8.10 2.14 -33.18
N ASN A 680 -9.19 2.45 -32.50
CA ASN A 680 -9.17 2.77 -31.08
C ASN A 680 -9.55 1.56 -30.24
N PHE A 681 -8.89 1.41 -29.09
CA PHE A 681 -9.13 0.31 -28.15
C PHE A 681 -9.35 0.86 -26.74
N ASP A 682 -10.31 0.28 -26.01
CA ASP A 682 -10.43 0.47 -24.56
C ASP A 682 -9.68 -0.69 -23.88
N PRO A 683 -8.62 -0.42 -23.11
CA PRO A 683 -7.80 -1.46 -22.50
C PRO A 683 -8.59 -2.38 -21.55
N ARG A 684 -9.73 -1.91 -21.02
CA ARG A 684 -10.60 -2.70 -20.14
C ARG A 684 -11.43 -3.70 -20.92
N GLU A 685 -11.98 -3.29 -22.07
CA GLU A 685 -12.68 -4.20 -22.97
C GLU A 685 -11.73 -5.25 -23.54
N GLU A 686 -10.54 -4.85 -23.98
CA GLU A 686 -9.54 -5.79 -24.50
C GLU A 686 -9.13 -6.84 -23.46
N PHE A 687 -9.03 -6.44 -22.19
CA PHE A 687 -8.74 -7.37 -21.09
C PHE A 687 -9.86 -8.42 -20.94
N VAL A 688 -11.12 -7.98 -20.89
CA VAL A 688 -12.26 -8.90 -20.73
C VAL A 688 -12.39 -9.83 -21.93
N ARG A 689 -12.22 -9.30 -23.15
CA ARG A 689 -12.27 -10.10 -24.37
C ARG A 689 -11.23 -11.23 -24.34
N LYS A 690 -9.98 -10.92 -24.02
CA LYS A 690 -8.91 -11.93 -23.88
C LYS A 690 -9.23 -12.95 -22.79
N LEU A 691 -9.74 -12.50 -21.65
CA LEU A 691 -10.11 -13.37 -20.53
C LEU A 691 -11.22 -14.35 -20.93
N PHE A 692 -12.21 -13.89 -21.70
CA PHE A 692 -13.31 -14.73 -22.19
C PHE A 692 -12.85 -15.69 -23.29
N GLU A 693 -11.98 -15.23 -24.21
CA GLU A 693 -11.34 -16.09 -25.21
C GLU A 693 -10.56 -17.24 -24.55
N GLU A 694 -9.74 -16.95 -23.53
CA GLU A 694 -8.97 -17.96 -22.76
C GLU A 694 -9.87 -18.97 -22.05
N LYS A 695 -11.04 -18.53 -21.57
CA LYS A 695 -12.05 -19.38 -20.92
C LYS A 695 -12.99 -20.08 -21.90
N GLY A 696 -12.92 -19.76 -23.18
CA GLY A 696 -13.81 -20.30 -24.20
C GLY A 696 -15.25 -19.75 -24.15
N ILE A 697 -15.47 -18.64 -23.44
CA ILE A 697 -16.76 -17.98 -23.25
C ILE A 697 -17.10 -17.13 -24.48
N SER A 698 -18.27 -17.36 -25.07
CA SER A 698 -18.82 -16.60 -26.20
C SER A 698 -19.87 -15.59 -25.75
N ASN A 699 -19.96 -14.46 -26.47
CA ASN A 699 -21.02 -13.48 -26.32
C ASN A 699 -21.33 -12.81 -27.67
N VAL A 700 -22.42 -13.25 -28.31
CA VAL A 700 -22.85 -12.78 -29.64
C VAL A 700 -23.08 -11.26 -29.68
N PHE A 701 -23.52 -10.66 -28.57
CA PHE A 701 -23.73 -9.21 -28.52
C PHE A 701 -22.40 -8.44 -28.50
N LEU A 702 -21.37 -8.97 -27.85
CA LEU A 702 -20.03 -8.37 -27.88
C LEU A 702 -19.45 -8.44 -29.29
N ASP A 703 -19.58 -9.59 -29.95
CA ASP A 703 -19.15 -9.80 -31.34
C ASP A 703 -19.88 -8.84 -32.30
N TYR A 704 -21.17 -8.59 -32.04
CA TYR A 704 -21.95 -7.61 -32.78
C TYR A 704 -21.48 -6.17 -32.57
N TYR A 705 -21.09 -5.76 -31.36
CA TYR A 705 -20.49 -4.44 -31.13
C TYR A 705 -19.19 -4.25 -31.92
N HIS A 706 -18.34 -5.28 -31.98
CA HIS A 706 -17.14 -5.27 -32.81
C HIS A 706 -17.47 -5.16 -34.30
N SER A 707 -18.51 -5.85 -34.75
CA SER A 707 -19.03 -5.73 -36.13
C SER A 707 -19.53 -4.30 -36.41
N ILE A 708 -20.26 -3.68 -35.47
CA ILE A 708 -20.76 -2.30 -35.58
C ILE A 708 -19.63 -1.29 -35.73
N VAL A 709 -18.62 -1.28 -34.86
CA VAL A 709 -17.57 -0.24 -34.91
C VAL A 709 -16.76 -0.32 -36.21
N ASN A 710 -16.55 -1.53 -36.73
CA ASN A 710 -15.92 -1.75 -38.04
C ASN A 710 -16.84 -1.30 -39.18
N SER A 711 -18.12 -1.64 -39.10
CA SER A 711 -19.08 -1.32 -40.14
C SER A 711 -19.37 0.19 -40.25
N MET A 712 -19.42 0.90 -39.13
CA MET A 712 -19.54 2.37 -39.11
C MET A 712 -18.37 3.06 -39.81
N PHE A 713 -17.16 2.53 -39.67
CA PHE A 713 -16.00 2.99 -40.42
C PHE A 713 -16.15 2.69 -41.92
N LYS A 714 -16.49 1.44 -42.29
CA LYS A 714 -16.72 1.04 -43.69
C LYS A 714 -17.81 1.90 -44.38
N ALA A 715 -18.90 2.20 -43.67
CA ALA A 715 -20.01 3.03 -44.14
C ALA A 715 -19.70 4.55 -44.13
N LYS A 716 -18.52 4.96 -43.66
CA LYS A 716 -18.07 6.36 -43.51
C LYS A 716 -18.95 7.19 -42.55
N VAL A 717 -19.47 6.56 -41.50
CA VAL A 717 -20.19 7.23 -40.40
C VAL A 717 -19.21 7.85 -39.39
N SER A 718 -18.08 7.16 -39.18
CA SER A 718 -16.93 7.59 -38.39
C SER A 718 -15.67 7.72 -39.27
N LYS A 719 -14.69 8.51 -38.81
CA LYS A 719 -13.40 8.68 -39.52
C LYS A 719 -12.43 7.52 -39.26
N ASN A 720 -12.58 6.86 -38.12
CA ASN A 720 -11.76 5.77 -37.62
C ASN A 720 -12.65 4.69 -37.01
N VAL A 721 -12.08 3.51 -36.73
CA VAL A 721 -12.79 2.47 -35.99
C VAL A 721 -12.86 2.91 -34.53
N TYR A 722 -14.08 3.11 -34.01
CA TYR A 722 -14.30 3.45 -32.62
C TYR A 722 -13.96 2.27 -31.71
N CYS A 723 -13.58 2.55 -30.47
CA CYS A 723 -13.47 1.49 -29.47
C CYS A 723 -14.86 1.05 -29.02
N VAL A 724 -15.01 -0.24 -28.70
CA VAL A 724 -16.07 -0.73 -27.83
C VAL A 724 -15.68 -0.34 -26.40
N ASN A 725 -16.55 0.34 -25.67
CA ASN A 725 -16.22 0.81 -24.33
C ASN A 725 -16.54 -0.24 -23.26
N ILE A 726 -16.09 -0.01 -22.02
CA ILE A 726 -16.40 -0.93 -20.91
C ILE A 726 -17.90 -1.06 -20.61
N ASP A 727 -18.69 -0.01 -20.86
CA ASP A 727 -20.15 -0.06 -20.64
C ASP A 727 -20.84 -1.04 -21.60
N ALA A 728 -20.30 -1.26 -22.81
CA ALA A 728 -20.78 -2.30 -23.72
C ALA A 728 -20.56 -3.68 -23.10
N VAL A 729 -19.35 -3.94 -22.59
CA VAL A 729 -19.00 -5.21 -21.94
C VAL A 729 -19.93 -5.50 -20.76
N ILE A 730 -20.21 -4.47 -19.96
CA ILE A 730 -21.15 -4.56 -18.85
C ILE A 730 -22.54 -4.95 -19.34
N ALA A 731 -23.06 -4.25 -20.35
CA ALA A 731 -24.39 -4.47 -20.89
C ALA A 731 -24.55 -5.85 -21.54
N VAL A 732 -23.55 -6.31 -22.31
CA VAL A 732 -23.63 -7.61 -23.01
C VAL A 732 -23.55 -8.80 -22.08
N ILE A 733 -22.79 -8.70 -20.98
CA ILE A 733 -22.75 -9.75 -19.95
C ILE A 733 -24.12 -9.87 -19.27
N LEU A 734 -24.70 -8.73 -18.86
CA LEU A 734 -26.03 -8.69 -18.26
C LEU A 734 -27.11 -9.20 -19.20
N LEU A 735 -27.14 -8.70 -20.44
CA LEU A 735 -28.13 -9.10 -21.42
C LEU A 735 -28.02 -10.60 -21.73
N LYS A 736 -26.80 -11.15 -21.83
CA LYS A 736 -26.58 -12.59 -22.02
C LYS A 736 -27.27 -13.42 -20.93
N MET A 737 -27.13 -13.04 -19.66
CA MET A 737 -27.71 -13.78 -18.52
C MET A 737 -29.24 -13.82 -18.53
N VAL A 738 -29.88 -12.77 -19.07
CA VAL A 738 -31.36 -12.65 -19.08
C VAL A 738 -31.98 -13.01 -20.44
N TRP A 739 -31.19 -13.10 -21.51
CA TRP A 739 -31.67 -13.24 -22.89
C TRP A 739 -32.55 -14.47 -23.10
N GLY A 740 -32.13 -15.63 -22.59
CA GLY A 740 -32.86 -16.88 -22.77
C GLY A 740 -34.27 -16.81 -22.17
N GLU A 741 -34.39 -16.28 -20.96
CA GLU A 741 -35.67 -16.10 -20.26
C GLU A 741 -36.54 -15.01 -20.92
N TYR A 742 -35.92 -13.93 -21.40
CA TYR A 742 -36.61 -12.90 -22.18
C TYR A 742 -37.20 -13.48 -23.48
N LYS A 743 -36.42 -14.24 -24.25
CA LYS A 743 -36.89 -14.89 -25.48
C LYS A 743 -37.93 -15.98 -25.22
N ALA A 744 -37.90 -16.61 -24.05
CA ALA A 744 -38.92 -17.56 -23.61
C ALA A 744 -40.23 -16.87 -23.15
N GLY A 745 -40.23 -15.55 -22.96
CA GLY A 745 -41.38 -14.78 -22.46
C GLY A 745 -41.55 -14.83 -20.94
N ASN A 746 -40.53 -15.30 -20.20
CA ASN A 746 -40.55 -15.41 -18.74
C ASN A 746 -40.10 -14.12 -18.04
N LEU A 747 -39.41 -13.22 -18.75
CA LEU A 747 -38.97 -11.90 -18.26
C LEU A 747 -39.49 -10.79 -19.18
N ALA A 748 -39.97 -9.69 -18.59
CA ALA A 748 -40.30 -8.47 -19.30
C ALA A 748 -39.06 -7.56 -19.43
N GLU A 749 -39.12 -6.58 -20.34
CA GLU A 749 -38.02 -5.60 -20.51
C GLU A 749 -37.73 -4.79 -19.23
N ALA A 750 -38.77 -4.52 -18.42
CA ALA A 750 -38.61 -3.85 -17.13
C ALA A 750 -37.79 -4.67 -16.11
N ASP A 751 -37.84 -6.01 -16.21
CA ASP A 751 -37.03 -6.89 -15.35
C ASP A 751 -35.56 -6.84 -15.75
N ILE A 752 -35.27 -6.68 -17.05
CA ILE A 752 -33.91 -6.52 -17.57
C ILE A 752 -33.29 -5.21 -17.06
N GLU A 753 -34.06 -4.12 -17.08
CA GLU A 753 -33.64 -2.81 -16.54
C GLU A 753 -33.34 -2.91 -15.04
N THR A 754 -34.25 -3.53 -14.28
CA THR A 754 -34.12 -3.72 -12.84
C THR A 754 -32.88 -4.54 -12.47
N SER A 755 -32.68 -5.68 -13.13
CA SER A 755 -31.52 -6.56 -12.90
C SER A 755 -30.20 -5.91 -13.29
N SER A 756 -30.18 -5.16 -14.39
CA SER A 756 -29.00 -4.41 -14.83
C SER A 756 -28.60 -3.36 -13.80
N PHE A 757 -29.58 -2.61 -13.30
CA PHE A 757 -29.31 -1.57 -12.34
C PHE A 757 -28.94 -2.13 -10.96
N ALA A 758 -29.61 -3.19 -10.49
CA ALA A 758 -29.27 -3.86 -9.23
C ALA A 758 -27.83 -4.45 -9.26
N THR A 759 -27.40 -5.02 -10.39
CA THR A 759 -26.01 -5.46 -10.57
C THR A 759 -25.02 -4.31 -10.48
N PHE A 760 -25.36 -3.14 -11.05
CA PHE A 760 -24.55 -1.95 -10.88
C PHE A 760 -24.40 -1.55 -9.41
N LEU A 761 -25.48 -1.61 -8.63
CA LEU A 761 -25.46 -1.32 -7.20
C LEU A 761 -24.55 -2.29 -6.44
N PHE A 762 -24.61 -3.60 -6.75
CA PHE A 762 -23.77 -4.61 -6.11
C PHE A 762 -22.29 -4.34 -6.29
N GLY A 763 -21.83 -4.12 -7.53
CA GLY A 763 -20.41 -3.87 -7.74
C GLY A 763 -19.98 -2.51 -7.18
N ARG A 764 -20.79 -1.46 -7.35
CA ARG A 764 -20.45 -0.11 -6.88
C ARG A 764 -20.43 0.01 -5.35
N MET A 765 -21.20 -0.81 -4.62
CA MET A 765 -21.20 -0.77 -3.16
C MET A 765 -19.83 -1.09 -2.55
N ILE A 766 -19.01 -1.89 -3.25
CA ILE A 766 -17.64 -2.23 -2.83
C ILE A 766 -16.78 -0.97 -2.74
N GLY A 767 -16.73 -0.19 -3.84
CA GLY A 767 -15.93 1.03 -3.88
C GLY A 767 -16.48 2.11 -2.95
N CYS A 768 -17.81 2.26 -2.90
CA CYS A 768 -18.45 3.21 -1.99
C CYS A 768 -18.18 2.87 -0.52
N ALA A 769 -18.17 1.59 -0.13
CA ALA A 769 -17.82 1.20 1.24
C ALA A 769 -16.39 1.64 1.61
N ALA A 770 -15.44 1.46 0.71
CA ALA A 770 -14.06 1.91 0.92
C ALA A 770 -13.97 3.45 1.03
N GLU A 771 -14.75 4.19 0.24
CA GLU A 771 -14.83 5.66 0.34
C GLU A 771 -15.48 6.12 1.65
N ILE A 772 -16.50 5.40 2.16
CA ILE A 772 -17.15 5.68 3.44
C ILE A 772 -16.14 5.51 4.58
N ASP A 773 -15.41 4.38 4.62
CA ASP A 773 -14.41 4.11 5.64
C ASP A 773 -13.25 5.13 5.59
N ASP A 774 -12.70 5.37 4.39
CA ASP A 774 -11.61 6.33 4.21
C ASP A 774 -12.05 7.74 4.62
N HIS A 775 -13.25 8.18 4.23
CA HIS A 775 -13.75 9.49 4.63
C HIS A 775 -14.02 9.60 6.13
N THR A 776 -14.48 8.53 6.77
CA THR A 776 -14.72 8.51 8.21
C THR A 776 -13.42 8.78 8.98
N PHE A 777 -12.32 8.13 8.60
CA PHE A 777 -11.08 8.17 9.38
C PHE A 777 -10.01 9.14 8.86
N ARG A 778 -10.01 9.47 7.57
CA ARG A 778 -9.09 10.41 6.91
C ARG A 778 -9.78 11.72 6.51
N GLY A 779 -11.09 11.74 6.34
CA GLY A 779 -11.82 12.91 5.89
C GLY A 779 -11.92 14.03 6.93
N LYS A 780 -12.11 15.24 6.41
CA LYS A 780 -12.68 16.41 7.08
C LYS A 780 -14.02 16.73 6.43
N ASN A 781 -14.84 17.53 7.12
CA ASN A 781 -16.05 18.10 6.52
C ASN A 781 -15.80 18.67 5.11
N MET A 782 -16.55 18.18 4.13
CA MET A 782 -16.48 18.64 2.76
C MET A 782 -17.14 19.99 2.57
N ASP A 783 -16.45 20.91 1.89
CA ASP A 783 -17.07 22.10 1.32
C ASP A 783 -17.57 21.79 -0.10
N THR A 784 -18.88 21.52 -0.21
CA THR A 784 -19.52 21.21 -1.49
C THR A 784 -19.87 22.46 -2.30
N ARG A 785 -19.71 23.68 -1.74
CA ARG A 785 -20.04 24.91 -2.46
C ARG A 785 -19.13 25.07 -3.69
N THR A 786 -19.75 25.40 -4.82
CA THR A 786 -19.02 25.80 -6.02
C THR A 786 -18.58 27.26 -5.84
N PRO A 787 -17.32 27.62 -6.13
CA PRO A 787 -16.89 29.01 -6.10
C PRO A 787 -17.82 29.88 -6.93
N ALA A 788 -18.23 31.04 -6.39
CA ALA A 788 -19.15 31.94 -7.09
C ALA A 788 -18.66 32.32 -8.50
N SER A 789 -17.33 32.37 -8.71
CA SER A 789 -16.71 32.60 -10.02
C SER A 789 -16.97 31.52 -11.08
N LYS A 790 -17.41 30.32 -10.67
CA LYS A 790 -17.82 29.22 -11.55
C LYS A 790 -19.35 29.10 -11.66
N CYS A 791 -20.10 29.97 -10.98
CA CYS A 791 -21.56 30.01 -11.06
C CYS A 791 -21.96 31.20 -11.94
N SER A 792 -22.91 30.99 -12.84
CA SER A 792 -23.59 32.07 -13.57
C SER A 792 -25.03 32.16 -13.09
N TYR A 793 -25.49 33.36 -12.73
CA TYR A 793 -26.89 33.61 -12.48
C TYR A 793 -27.61 33.68 -13.84
N VAL A 794 -28.56 32.76 -14.06
CA VAL A 794 -29.41 32.73 -15.25
C VAL A 794 -30.77 33.29 -14.81
N GLY A 795 -30.79 34.62 -14.63
CA GLY A 795 -31.99 35.38 -14.26
C GLY A 795 -32.85 35.71 -15.46
#